data_AF-A0A8K0KE42-F1
#
_entry.id   AF-A0A8K0KE42-F1
#
_cell.length_a   1.000
_cell.length_b   1.000
_cell.length_c   1.000
_cell.angle_alpha   90.00
_cell.angle_beta   90.00
_cell.angle_gamma   90.00
#
_symmetry.space_group_name_H-M   'P 1'
#
loop_
_entity.id
_entity.type
_entity.pdbx_description
1 polymer ?
#
loop_
_entity_poly.entity_id
_entity_poly.type
_entity_poly.pdbx_seq_one_letter_code
_entity_poly.pdbx_strand_id
1 'polypeptide(L)'
;MLGCGKTTQVAQFILDQEILAGRGSTCRIVCTQPRRISAISVAERVADERSEKCGRGFSTGYQIRLEKKLPRSRGSILFCTTGILLEWMKSDQTISCVSHLVLDEIHERDVLSDFVITILKGVLPKRPDLKVILMSATLNAEHFSQYYDNCPFINIPGFTFPVQEYYLEDVLELTKFRIAEGTASREPQGWQKHLKRNKEKVSKIQQFKDWIAPHVRQLQHEGKYSPDVLKSLSLPESEELNVELVAALTLRICISQGVGAILIFLPGWSEISNLHRLLTESGKFPSCVRKIIIATSIAETSITIDDVVYVIDCGKIKMKNFDVKNNIATLEAEWVTLANARQRKGRAGRVQPGICYHLYSKAREMMLREYPLPEMLRSRLEEVILQIKMLCLGKVRPFLEKVMNPPDPRAVDLSLRLLQTLNAIDSDENLTPLGFHLARLPLDPQTGKMILLGAMFSCVDPIFSVAASLGFKDAFVIPLGKEKEVDQKKQSLARGCKSDHLVLVEAMKRWESLESQGRDRGRQFCWDYFLSSHTLGLLRAVGHNANRLKVETPEDGRVCIHPKSVNEKERYFESPFLVYHLKLRSTAVFLHDTTVARPLPLLFFGEGPVRWYKDERGFGVISINSTVKFNCRADTADLVKKLRSRLDDLLEDKIAHPGITDWSSNSEEGKLLRAIVELITSEDEKVKPVGRHYGDDDSDSE
;
A
#
# COMPACT_ATOMS: atom_id res chain seq x y z
N MET A 1 -24.53 11.36 7.29
CA MET A 1 -23.56 10.75 8.25
C MET A 1 -23.17 9.33 7.82
N LEU A 2 -22.41 8.59 8.63
CA LEU A 2 -22.39 7.11 8.59
C LEU A 2 -23.78 6.53 8.97
N GLY A 3 -24.06 5.28 8.60
CA GLY A 3 -25.28 4.55 8.99
C GLY A 3 -26.59 4.96 8.28
N CYS A 4 -26.72 6.19 7.78
CA CYS A 4 -27.96 6.73 7.18
C CYS A 4 -28.35 6.18 5.78
N GLY A 5 -28.08 4.90 5.49
CA GLY A 5 -28.61 4.18 4.33
C GLY A 5 -28.12 4.58 2.93
N LYS A 6 -27.48 5.75 2.74
CA LYS A 6 -27.14 6.35 1.42
C LYS A 6 -26.75 5.32 0.34
N THR A 7 -25.73 4.52 0.66
CA THR A 7 -25.06 3.52 -0.18
C THR A 7 -25.98 2.41 -0.68
N THR A 8 -26.94 1.96 0.15
CA THR A 8 -27.91 0.92 -0.25
C THR A 8 -29.21 1.52 -0.80
N GLN A 9 -29.65 2.69 -0.32
CA GLN A 9 -30.98 3.22 -0.61
C GLN A 9 -31.05 4.18 -1.81
N VAL A 10 -30.06 5.05 -2.02
CA VAL A 10 -30.17 6.14 -3.03
C VAL A 10 -30.32 5.58 -4.45
N ALA A 11 -29.58 4.52 -4.78
CA ALA A 11 -29.69 3.86 -6.08
C ALA A 11 -31.06 3.16 -6.26
N GLN A 12 -31.66 2.63 -5.18
CA GLN A 12 -32.99 2.02 -5.22
C GLN A 12 -34.07 3.08 -5.44
N PHE A 13 -34.05 4.17 -4.68
CA PHE A 13 -35.01 5.27 -4.83
C PHE A 13 -35.03 5.84 -6.25
N ILE A 14 -33.86 6.00 -6.89
CA ILE A 14 -33.76 6.45 -8.29
C ILE A 14 -34.34 5.40 -9.25
N LEU A 15 -34.01 4.11 -9.08
CA LEU A 15 -34.51 3.05 -9.96
C LEU A 15 -36.03 2.90 -9.85
N ASP A 16 -36.55 2.84 -8.63
CA ASP A 16 -37.97 2.59 -8.37
C ASP A 16 -38.83 3.80 -8.77
N GLN A 17 -38.35 5.03 -8.56
CA GLN A 17 -39.03 6.23 -9.08
C GLN A 17 -39.07 6.25 -10.61
N GLU A 18 -38.00 5.86 -11.31
CA GLU A 18 -38.02 5.77 -12.77
C GLU A 18 -38.92 4.62 -13.26
N ILE A 19 -39.00 3.49 -12.55
CA ILE A 19 -39.95 2.41 -12.84
C ILE A 19 -41.40 2.90 -12.69
N LEU A 20 -41.74 3.53 -11.56
CA LEU A 20 -43.07 4.09 -11.29
C LEU A 20 -43.46 5.18 -12.30
N ALA A 21 -42.49 5.96 -12.77
CA ALA A 21 -42.69 6.99 -13.81
C ALA A 21 -42.67 6.44 -15.25
N GLY A 22 -42.72 5.11 -15.46
CA GLY A 22 -42.76 4.46 -16.77
C GLY A 22 -41.45 4.48 -17.57
N ARG A 23 -40.36 4.98 -16.96
CA ARG A 23 -39.02 5.15 -17.56
C ARG A 23 -37.99 4.13 -17.09
N GLY A 24 -38.41 3.09 -16.36
CA GLY A 24 -37.52 2.06 -15.83
C GLY A 24 -36.59 1.44 -16.88
N SER A 25 -37.02 1.31 -18.13
CA SER A 25 -36.18 0.79 -19.23
C SER A 25 -35.05 1.72 -19.70
N THR A 26 -35.14 3.03 -19.44
CA THR A 26 -34.06 4.00 -19.70
C THR A 26 -33.18 4.22 -18.46
N CYS A 27 -33.64 3.84 -17.27
CA CYS A 27 -32.86 3.93 -16.04
C CYS A 27 -31.76 2.84 -16.00
N ARG A 28 -30.51 3.29 -15.93
CA ARG A 28 -29.31 2.46 -15.76
C ARG A 28 -28.32 3.22 -14.86
N ILE A 29 -28.15 2.68 -13.66
CA ILE A 29 -27.44 3.32 -12.55
C ILE A 29 -26.11 2.60 -12.34
N VAL A 30 -25.03 3.37 -12.23
CA VAL A 30 -23.71 2.88 -11.83
C VAL A 30 -23.35 3.53 -10.49
N CYS A 31 -22.90 2.74 -9.53
CA CYS A 31 -22.44 3.23 -8.23
C CYS A 31 -20.99 2.82 -7.98
N THR A 32 -20.07 3.79 -7.89
CA THR A 32 -18.67 3.48 -7.58
C THR A 32 -18.46 3.27 -6.09
N GLN A 33 -17.53 2.38 -5.77
CA GLN A 33 -17.05 2.09 -4.42
C GLN A 33 -15.52 2.11 -4.42
N PRO A 34 -14.85 2.64 -3.38
CA PRO A 34 -13.39 2.66 -3.32
C PRO A 34 -12.78 1.25 -3.14
N ARG A 35 -13.57 0.26 -2.70
CA ARG A 35 -13.08 -1.08 -2.34
C ARG A 35 -13.88 -2.20 -3.00
N ARG A 36 -13.17 -3.26 -3.43
CA ARG A 36 -13.75 -4.50 -3.98
C ARG A 36 -14.80 -5.12 -3.04
N ILE A 37 -14.49 -5.21 -1.74
CA ILE A 37 -15.39 -5.84 -0.76
C ILE A 37 -16.71 -5.07 -0.62
N SER A 38 -16.67 -3.73 -0.61
CA SER A 38 -17.87 -2.88 -0.58
C SER A 38 -18.72 -3.03 -1.85
N ALA A 39 -18.09 -3.09 -3.03
CA ALA A 39 -18.82 -3.30 -4.29
C ALA A 39 -19.56 -4.66 -4.32
N ILE A 40 -19.01 -5.71 -3.71
CA ILE A 40 -19.67 -7.01 -3.57
C ILE A 40 -20.78 -6.93 -2.51
N SER A 41 -20.43 -6.56 -1.27
CA SER A 41 -21.36 -6.67 -0.13
C SER A 41 -22.55 -5.74 -0.24
N VAL A 42 -22.39 -4.54 -0.80
CA VAL A 42 -23.50 -3.62 -1.06
C VAL A 42 -24.41 -4.16 -2.17
N ALA A 43 -23.85 -4.71 -3.25
CA ALA A 43 -24.67 -5.29 -4.32
C ALA A 43 -25.45 -6.53 -3.87
N GLU A 44 -24.84 -7.38 -3.04
CA GLU A 44 -25.52 -8.54 -2.48
C GLU A 44 -26.58 -8.12 -1.44
N ARG A 45 -26.29 -7.12 -0.61
CA ARG A 45 -27.28 -6.56 0.33
C ARG A 45 -28.45 -5.87 -0.37
N VAL A 46 -28.21 -5.12 -1.45
CA VAL A 46 -29.28 -4.44 -2.21
C VAL A 46 -30.08 -5.43 -3.06
N ALA A 47 -29.51 -6.57 -3.47
CA ALA A 47 -30.29 -7.65 -4.06
C ALA A 47 -31.19 -8.34 -3.00
N ASP A 48 -30.64 -8.62 -1.82
CA ASP A 48 -31.35 -9.20 -0.66
C ASP A 48 -32.53 -8.32 -0.19
N GLU A 49 -32.31 -7.00 -0.02
CA GLU A 49 -33.37 -6.02 0.29
C GLU A 49 -34.51 -5.99 -0.75
N ARG A 50 -34.22 -6.41 -1.99
CA ARG A 50 -35.18 -6.47 -3.11
C ARG A 50 -35.76 -7.87 -3.34
N SER A 51 -35.43 -8.84 -2.47
CA SER A 51 -35.79 -10.26 -2.63
C SER A 51 -35.30 -10.89 -3.95
N GLU A 52 -34.22 -10.36 -4.53
CA GLU A 52 -33.59 -10.82 -5.76
C GLU A 52 -32.25 -11.54 -5.49
N LYS A 53 -31.74 -12.30 -6.47
CA LYS A 53 -30.37 -12.83 -6.42
C LYS A 53 -29.41 -11.86 -7.12
N CYS A 54 -28.28 -11.56 -6.49
CA CYS A 54 -27.28 -10.64 -7.07
C CYS A 54 -26.78 -11.12 -8.45
N GLY A 55 -26.90 -10.24 -9.45
CA GLY A 55 -26.55 -10.48 -10.85
C GLY A 55 -27.57 -11.35 -11.59
N ARG A 56 -27.11 -12.23 -12.48
CA ARG A 56 -27.93 -13.20 -13.24
C ARG A 56 -29.13 -12.62 -14.02
N GLY A 57 -29.13 -11.32 -14.33
CA GLY A 57 -30.27 -10.64 -14.98
C GLY A 57 -31.34 -10.08 -14.03
N PHE A 58 -31.15 -10.13 -12.72
CA PHE A 58 -31.95 -9.37 -11.75
C PHE A 58 -31.58 -7.88 -11.75
N SER A 59 -32.29 -7.03 -10.99
CA SER A 59 -32.11 -5.57 -11.02
C SER A 59 -30.73 -5.12 -10.54
N THR A 60 -30.15 -5.82 -9.57
CA THR A 60 -28.88 -5.41 -8.91
C THR A 60 -27.75 -6.39 -9.18
N GLY A 61 -26.54 -5.87 -9.38
CA GLY A 61 -25.33 -6.67 -9.53
C GLY A 61 -24.03 -5.87 -9.33
N TYR A 62 -22.88 -6.52 -9.53
CA TYR A 62 -21.56 -5.88 -9.42
C TYR A 62 -20.59 -6.23 -10.54
N GLN A 63 -19.61 -5.35 -10.76
CA GLN A 63 -18.41 -5.60 -11.57
C GLN A 63 -17.16 -5.03 -10.89
N ILE A 64 -16.16 -5.89 -10.68
CA ILE A 64 -14.84 -5.53 -10.15
C ILE A 64 -13.76 -6.12 -11.07
N ARG A 65 -12.47 -5.88 -10.78
CA ARG A 65 -11.39 -6.45 -11.60
C ARG A 65 -11.42 -7.99 -11.55
N LEU A 66 -11.44 -8.61 -12.72
CA LEU A 66 -11.52 -10.07 -12.99
C LEU A 66 -12.80 -10.79 -12.54
N GLU A 67 -13.80 -10.12 -11.97
CA GLU A 67 -14.99 -10.76 -11.39
C GLU A 67 -16.25 -9.91 -11.59
N LYS A 68 -17.37 -10.53 -12.00
CA LYS A 68 -18.63 -9.82 -12.25
C LYS A 68 -19.87 -10.70 -12.03
N LYS A 69 -20.89 -10.15 -11.38
CA LYS A 69 -22.26 -10.68 -11.32
C LYS A 69 -23.19 -9.60 -11.90
N LEU A 70 -23.31 -9.55 -13.23
CA LEU A 70 -24.00 -8.44 -13.91
C LEU A 70 -25.54 -8.50 -13.74
N PRO A 71 -26.21 -7.34 -13.56
CA PRO A 71 -27.67 -7.24 -13.59
C PRO A 71 -28.20 -7.32 -15.03
N ARG A 72 -29.53 -7.17 -15.19
CA ARG A 72 -30.17 -6.94 -16.51
C ARG A 72 -29.61 -5.70 -17.21
N SER A 73 -29.79 -5.64 -18.53
CA SER A 73 -29.25 -4.57 -19.39
C SER A 73 -29.91 -3.19 -19.20
N ARG A 74 -31.14 -3.16 -18.69
CA ARG A 74 -32.00 -1.98 -18.51
C ARG A 74 -32.75 -2.06 -17.17
N GLY A 75 -33.06 -0.93 -16.54
CA GLY A 75 -33.74 -0.88 -15.24
C GLY A 75 -32.93 -1.53 -14.14
N SER A 76 -31.67 -1.11 -14.00
CA SER A 76 -30.62 -1.85 -13.29
C SER A 76 -29.67 -0.97 -12.47
N ILE A 77 -29.21 -1.51 -11.33
CA ILE A 77 -28.15 -0.95 -10.47
C ILE A 77 -26.89 -1.81 -10.60
N LEU A 78 -25.76 -1.19 -10.94
CA LEU A 78 -24.47 -1.84 -11.07
C LEU A 78 -23.44 -1.19 -10.13
N PHE A 79 -23.05 -1.89 -9.07
CA PHE A 79 -21.96 -1.47 -8.20
C PHE A 79 -20.60 -1.84 -8.80
N CYS A 80 -19.63 -0.93 -8.80
CA CYS A 80 -18.29 -1.23 -9.31
C CYS A 80 -17.20 -0.52 -8.51
N THR A 81 -15.95 -0.97 -8.63
CA THR A 81 -14.81 -0.18 -8.15
C THR A 81 -14.56 1.02 -9.05
N THR A 82 -14.09 2.16 -8.52
CA THR A 82 -13.80 3.38 -9.31
C THR A 82 -12.89 3.10 -10.52
N GLY A 83 -11.90 2.21 -10.38
CA GLY A 83 -11.03 1.78 -11.49
C GLY A 83 -11.74 1.02 -12.63
N ILE A 84 -12.93 0.44 -12.41
CA ILE A 84 -13.74 -0.17 -13.49
C ILE A 84 -14.44 0.91 -14.32
N LEU A 85 -14.93 1.97 -13.68
CA LEU A 85 -15.49 3.12 -14.38
C LEU A 85 -14.43 3.80 -15.26
N LEU A 86 -13.21 3.98 -14.73
CA LEU A 86 -12.09 4.53 -15.49
C LEU A 86 -11.70 3.64 -16.69
N GLU A 87 -11.75 2.32 -16.55
CA GLU A 87 -11.51 1.40 -17.67
C GLU A 87 -12.60 1.52 -18.76
N TRP A 88 -13.85 1.77 -18.39
CA TRP A 88 -14.90 2.10 -19.36
C TRP A 88 -14.67 3.47 -20.02
N MET A 89 -14.23 4.47 -19.26
CA MET A 89 -13.90 5.81 -19.79
C MET A 89 -12.79 5.79 -20.85
N LYS A 90 -11.88 4.79 -20.85
CA LYS A 90 -10.90 4.57 -21.93
C LYS A 90 -11.53 4.19 -23.26
N SER A 91 -12.70 3.56 -23.24
CA SER A 91 -13.45 3.15 -24.44
C SER A 91 -14.55 4.16 -24.81
N ASP A 92 -15.18 4.77 -23.81
CA ASP A 92 -16.20 5.80 -23.94
C ASP A 92 -16.09 6.80 -22.78
N GLN A 93 -15.36 7.89 -23.01
CA GLN A 93 -15.17 8.98 -22.05
C GLN A 93 -16.49 9.64 -21.64
N THR A 94 -17.53 9.56 -22.48
CA THR A 94 -18.84 10.18 -22.21
C THR A 94 -19.74 9.29 -21.36
N ILE A 95 -19.38 8.00 -21.16
CA ILE A 95 -20.17 6.97 -20.50
C ILE A 95 -21.64 6.94 -20.97
N SER A 96 -21.82 6.93 -22.30
CA SER A 96 -23.11 6.99 -23.02
C SER A 96 -24.16 6.00 -22.49
N CYS A 97 -23.74 4.78 -22.11
CA CYS A 97 -24.63 3.74 -21.59
C CYS A 97 -25.06 3.93 -20.11
N VAL A 98 -24.69 5.04 -19.47
CA VAL A 98 -25.04 5.38 -18.08
C VAL A 98 -26.00 6.57 -18.06
N SER A 99 -27.09 6.43 -17.31
CA SER A 99 -28.08 7.50 -17.07
C SER A 99 -27.82 8.24 -15.75
N HIS A 100 -27.40 7.49 -14.73
CA HIS A 100 -27.15 7.97 -13.38
C HIS A 100 -25.82 7.39 -12.89
N LEU A 101 -24.90 8.24 -12.49
CA LEU A 101 -23.63 7.86 -11.89
C LEU A 101 -23.59 8.35 -10.44
N VAL A 102 -23.50 7.41 -9.50
CA VAL A 102 -23.32 7.68 -8.08
C VAL A 102 -21.85 7.47 -7.74
N LEU A 103 -21.19 8.51 -7.23
CA LEU A 103 -19.87 8.40 -6.63
C LEU A 103 -20.03 8.34 -5.11
N ASP A 104 -19.80 7.17 -4.51
CA ASP A 104 -19.90 6.96 -3.06
C ASP A 104 -18.56 7.06 -2.35
N GLU A 105 -18.61 7.34 -1.05
CA GLU A 105 -17.48 7.44 -0.12
C GLU A 105 -16.37 8.44 -0.57
N ILE A 106 -16.68 9.41 -1.43
CA ILE A 106 -15.74 10.40 -2.02
C ILE A 106 -14.93 11.20 -0.99
N HIS A 107 -15.38 11.23 0.25
CA HIS A 107 -14.71 11.86 1.38
C HIS A 107 -13.43 11.13 1.84
N GLU A 108 -13.17 9.91 1.36
CA GLU A 108 -11.87 9.24 1.51
C GLU A 108 -10.76 9.90 0.66
N ARG A 109 -11.13 10.69 -0.37
CA ARG A 109 -10.22 11.45 -1.25
C ARG A 109 -9.09 10.58 -1.84
N ASP A 110 -9.47 9.39 -2.32
CA ASP A 110 -8.59 8.50 -3.07
C ASP A 110 -8.27 9.08 -4.45
N VAL A 111 -7.12 8.67 -5.00
CA VAL A 111 -6.59 9.21 -6.27
C VAL A 111 -7.55 9.02 -7.44
N LEU A 112 -8.25 7.88 -7.51
CA LEU A 112 -9.10 7.53 -8.65
C LEU A 112 -10.43 8.28 -8.60
N SER A 113 -11.00 8.47 -7.42
CA SER A 113 -12.26 9.23 -7.25
C SER A 113 -12.07 10.72 -7.51
N ASP A 114 -11.00 11.34 -7.02
CA ASP A 114 -10.64 12.73 -7.36
C ASP A 114 -10.41 12.91 -8.87
N PHE A 115 -9.79 11.91 -9.50
CA PHE A 115 -9.53 11.89 -10.94
C PHE A 115 -10.83 11.75 -11.77
N VAL A 116 -11.73 10.84 -11.40
CA VAL A 116 -13.07 10.72 -12.01
C VAL A 116 -13.87 12.01 -11.83
N ILE A 117 -13.86 12.61 -10.64
CA ILE A 117 -14.52 13.89 -10.36
C ILE A 117 -14.02 14.99 -11.32
N THR A 118 -12.71 15.05 -11.56
CA THR A 118 -12.10 16.02 -12.47
C THR A 118 -12.51 15.79 -13.93
N ILE A 119 -12.59 14.53 -14.36
CA ILE A 119 -13.08 14.15 -15.71
C ILE A 119 -14.55 14.53 -15.88
N LEU A 120 -15.40 14.22 -14.90
CA LEU A 120 -16.85 14.46 -14.99
C LEU A 120 -17.21 15.92 -15.15
N LYS A 121 -16.45 16.86 -14.54
CA LYS A 121 -16.67 18.29 -14.79
C LYS A 121 -16.47 18.69 -16.27
N GLY A 122 -15.64 17.96 -17.01
CA GLY A 122 -15.48 18.11 -18.47
C GLY A 122 -16.47 17.29 -19.33
N VAL A 123 -17.16 16.30 -18.74
CA VAL A 123 -18.16 15.45 -19.43
C VAL A 123 -19.58 16.01 -19.28
N LEU A 124 -19.95 16.55 -18.12
CA LEU A 124 -21.29 17.08 -17.84
C LEU A 124 -21.79 18.11 -18.87
N PRO A 125 -20.97 19.08 -19.35
CA PRO A 125 -21.40 20.00 -20.43
C PRO A 125 -21.71 19.31 -21.77
N LYS A 126 -21.24 18.07 -21.98
CA LYS A 126 -21.48 17.25 -23.17
C LYS A 126 -22.60 16.21 -22.97
N ARG A 127 -23.02 15.97 -21.73
CA ARG A 127 -24.02 14.98 -21.30
C ARG A 127 -25.04 15.63 -20.34
N PRO A 128 -25.90 16.56 -20.80
CA PRO A 128 -26.92 17.19 -19.95
C PRO A 128 -28.01 16.20 -19.45
N ASP A 129 -28.13 15.05 -20.11
CA ASP A 129 -28.97 13.93 -19.74
C ASP A 129 -28.43 13.15 -18.53
N LEU A 130 -27.10 12.96 -18.44
CA LEU A 130 -26.44 12.25 -17.35
C LEU A 130 -26.66 12.95 -16.01
N LYS A 131 -27.05 12.20 -14.99
CA LYS A 131 -27.13 12.68 -13.60
C LYS A 131 -25.97 12.13 -12.79
N VAL A 132 -25.23 13.02 -12.12
CA VAL A 132 -24.14 12.66 -11.20
C VAL A 132 -24.58 12.94 -9.78
N ILE A 133 -24.41 11.97 -8.89
CA ILE A 133 -24.73 12.05 -7.47
C ILE A 133 -23.45 11.84 -6.68
N LEU A 134 -23.14 12.76 -5.77
CA LEU A 134 -21.92 12.76 -4.95
C LEU A 134 -22.29 12.42 -3.50
N MET A 135 -21.83 11.30 -2.95
CA MET A 135 -22.19 10.85 -1.61
C MET A 135 -21.00 10.88 -0.64
N SER A 136 -21.12 11.72 0.38
CA SER A 136 -20.16 11.85 1.49
C SER A 136 -20.76 11.35 2.81
N ALA A 137 -19.95 10.73 3.67
CA ALA A 137 -20.35 10.44 5.05
C ALA A 137 -20.07 11.62 6.01
N THR A 138 -19.16 12.53 5.64
CA THR A 138 -18.68 13.67 6.45
C THR A 138 -19.26 15.00 5.98
N LEU A 139 -19.11 16.04 6.80
CA LEU A 139 -19.62 17.40 6.56
C LEU A 139 -18.93 18.17 5.42
N ASN A 140 -17.97 17.56 4.71
CA ASN A 140 -17.20 18.21 3.65
C ASN A 140 -17.97 18.43 2.32
N ALA A 141 -19.31 18.44 2.35
CA ALA A 141 -20.15 18.53 1.14
C ALA A 141 -19.99 19.87 0.40
N GLU A 142 -19.72 20.95 1.14
CA GLU A 142 -19.59 22.31 0.61
C GLU A 142 -18.42 22.43 -0.38
N HIS A 143 -17.27 21.80 -0.11
CA HIS A 143 -16.13 21.82 -1.04
C HIS A 143 -16.41 21.08 -2.36
N PHE A 144 -17.19 19.98 -2.33
CA PHE A 144 -17.65 19.32 -3.56
C PHE A 144 -18.70 20.17 -4.29
N SER A 145 -19.61 20.81 -3.56
CA SER A 145 -20.60 21.75 -4.11
C SER A 145 -19.91 22.90 -4.85
N GLN A 146 -19.00 23.62 -4.19
CA GLN A 146 -18.20 24.71 -4.77
C GLN A 146 -17.41 24.25 -6.01
N TYR A 147 -16.79 23.06 -5.96
CA TYR A 147 -16.05 22.51 -7.11
C TYR A 147 -16.95 22.23 -8.32
N TYR A 148 -18.21 21.83 -8.11
CA TYR A 148 -19.24 21.72 -9.14
C TYR A 148 -20.14 22.96 -9.20
N ASP A 149 -19.52 24.14 -9.14
CA ASP A 149 -20.14 25.44 -9.46
C ASP A 149 -21.35 25.79 -8.55
N ASN A 150 -21.25 25.36 -7.28
CA ASN A 150 -22.27 25.44 -6.22
C ASN A 150 -23.49 24.53 -6.46
N CYS A 151 -23.25 23.29 -6.90
CA CYS A 151 -24.32 22.32 -7.10
C CYS A 151 -25.11 22.04 -5.80
N PRO A 152 -26.44 21.80 -5.86
CA PRO A 152 -27.25 21.59 -4.67
C PRO A 152 -26.80 20.35 -3.89
N PHE A 153 -26.73 20.45 -2.57
CA PHE A 153 -26.43 19.34 -1.67
C PHE A 153 -27.55 19.17 -0.63
N ILE A 154 -27.73 17.93 -0.16
CA ILE A 154 -28.72 17.57 0.87
C ILE A 154 -28.04 16.84 2.02
N ASN A 155 -28.22 17.33 3.24
CA ASN A 155 -27.73 16.66 4.44
C ASN A 155 -28.74 15.62 4.91
N ILE A 156 -28.41 14.33 4.76
CA ILE A 156 -29.22 13.23 5.29
C ILE A 156 -28.81 13.01 6.77
N PRO A 157 -29.70 13.27 7.75
CA PRO A 157 -29.41 13.08 9.16
C PRO A 157 -29.14 11.60 9.46
N GLY A 158 -28.25 11.33 10.41
CA GLY A 158 -27.92 9.98 10.85
C GLY A 158 -28.62 9.61 12.14
N PHE A 159 -29.30 8.47 12.14
CA PHE A 159 -29.65 7.76 13.37
C PHE A 159 -28.46 6.92 13.81
N THR A 160 -27.60 7.53 14.63
CA THR A 160 -26.65 6.81 15.50
C THR A 160 -27.06 7.07 16.93
N PHE A 161 -27.03 6.05 17.78
CA PHE A 161 -27.22 6.22 19.21
C PHE A 161 -26.14 7.16 19.79
N PRO A 162 -26.44 7.89 20.88
CA PRO A 162 -25.46 8.76 21.51
C PRO A 162 -24.22 7.97 21.93
N VAL A 163 -23.04 8.52 21.60
CA VAL A 163 -21.75 7.98 22.00
C VAL A 163 -21.07 8.98 22.93
N GLN A 164 -20.85 8.56 24.17
CA GLN A 164 -20.13 9.36 25.16
C GLN A 164 -18.64 9.38 24.83
N GLU A 165 -18.01 10.55 24.93
CA GLU A 165 -16.57 10.73 24.73
C GLU A 165 -15.85 10.89 26.07
N TYR A 166 -14.66 10.30 26.15
CA TYR A 166 -13.70 10.48 27.23
C TYR A 166 -12.31 10.73 26.62
N TYR A 167 -11.55 11.67 27.19
CA TYR A 167 -10.22 12.05 26.69
C TYR A 167 -9.11 11.48 27.58
N LEU A 168 -7.84 11.72 27.24
CA LEU A 168 -6.70 11.16 27.97
C LEU A 168 -6.73 11.49 29.47
N GLU A 169 -7.14 12.70 29.83
CA GLU A 169 -7.40 13.16 31.20
C GLU A 169 -8.42 12.28 31.94
N ASP A 170 -9.55 11.95 31.32
CA ASP A 170 -10.54 11.02 31.88
C ASP A 170 -10.00 9.59 31.97
N VAL A 171 -9.29 9.12 30.93
CA VAL A 171 -8.76 7.76 30.86
C VAL A 171 -7.70 7.51 31.94
N LEU A 172 -6.80 8.45 32.17
CA LEU A 172 -5.80 8.37 33.25
C LEU A 172 -6.49 8.40 34.63
N GLU A 173 -7.52 9.23 34.82
CA GLU A 173 -8.29 9.30 36.07
C GLU A 173 -9.13 8.03 36.33
N LEU A 174 -9.69 7.42 35.28
CA LEU A 174 -10.48 6.16 35.33
C LEU A 174 -9.62 4.91 35.57
N THR A 175 -8.39 4.89 35.06
CA THR A 175 -7.45 3.75 35.16
C THR A 175 -6.45 3.89 36.31
N LYS A 176 -6.24 5.11 36.83
CA LYS A 176 -5.17 5.49 37.76
C LYS A 176 -3.75 5.18 37.23
N PHE A 177 -3.61 5.08 35.90
CA PHE A 177 -2.34 4.89 35.23
C PHE A 177 -1.51 6.19 35.32
N ARG A 178 -0.22 6.07 35.60
CA ARG A 178 0.72 7.21 35.64
C ARG A 178 1.68 7.13 34.47
N ILE A 179 1.83 8.22 33.72
CA ILE A 179 2.84 8.31 32.65
C ILE A 179 4.20 8.58 33.31
N ALA A 180 5.20 7.77 32.97
CA ALA A 180 6.56 7.92 33.47
C ALA A 180 7.39 8.81 32.54
N GLU A 181 8.30 9.60 33.13
CA GLU A 181 9.34 10.33 32.38
C GLU A 181 10.29 9.31 31.73
N GLY A 182 10.58 9.49 30.43
CA GLY A 182 11.35 8.53 29.65
C GLY A 182 12.81 8.39 30.12
N THR A 183 13.30 7.15 30.18
CA THR A 183 14.69 6.82 30.58
C THR A 183 15.77 7.31 29.60
N ALA A 184 15.38 7.99 28.51
CA ALA A 184 16.24 8.66 27.53
C ALA A 184 16.97 9.92 28.06
N SER A 185 17.03 10.08 29.38
CA SER A 185 17.66 11.18 30.14
C SER A 185 19.03 10.82 30.73
N ARG A 186 19.47 9.56 30.68
CA ARG A 186 20.86 9.18 31.02
C ARG A 186 21.80 9.50 29.86
N GLU A 187 22.61 10.53 30.02
CA GLU A 187 23.59 10.97 29.00
C GLU A 187 24.72 9.95 28.77
N PRO A 188 25.01 9.58 27.51
CA PRO A 188 26.32 9.04 27.13
C PRO A 188 27.33 10.18 27.02
N GLN A 189 28.46 10.09 27.71
CA GLN A 189 29.55 11.07 27.60
C GLN A 189 30.15 11.04 26.18
N GLY A 190 29.96 12.12 25.41
CA GLY A 190 30.47 12.23 24.03
C GLY A 190 30.07 13.54 23.35
N TRP A 191 30.91 14.57 23.44
CA TRP A 191 30.62 15.91 22.93
C TRP A 191 30.88 16.11 21.42
N GLN A 192 30.51 17.30 20.94
CA GLN A 192 30.73 17.89 19.61
C GLN A 192 29.75 17.48 18.47
N LYS A 193 29.48 16.20 18.18
CA LYS A 193 28.59 15.85 17.02
C LYS A 193 27.08 16.02 17.26
N HIS A 194 26.64 16.32 18.49
CA HIS A 194 25.22 16.26 18.87
C HIS A 194 24.45 17.60 18.87
N LEU A 195 25.13 18.75 18.76
CA LEU A 195 24.53 20.08 19.04
C LEU A 195 23.26 20.40 18.22
N LYS A 196 23.25 20.18 16.90
CA LYS A 196 22.08 20.46 16.06
C LYS A 196 20.84 19.65 16.47
N ARG A 197 21.00 18.32 16.63
CA ARG A 197 19.89 17.42 16.98
C ARG A 197 19.36 17.67 18.40
N ASN A 198 20.22 18.11 19.32
CA ASN A 198 19.77 18.54 20.65
C ASN A 198 18.93 19.84 20.58
N LYS A 199 19.35 20.85 19.79
CA LYS A 199 18.62 22.11 19.66
C LYS A 199 17.19 21.90 19.12
N GLU A 200 17.02 21.02 18.13
CA GLU A 200 15.70 20.64 17.61
C GLU A 200 14.86 19.87 18.64
N LYS A 201 15.43 18.91 19.38
CA LYS A 201 14.71 18.17 20.43
C LYS A 201 14.24 19.09 21.56
N VAL A 202 15.11 19.98 22.04
CA VAL A 202 14.77 20.96 23.08
C VAL A 202 13.68 21.92 22.59
N SER A 203 13.77 22.41 21.34
CA SER A 203 12.74 23.27 20.75
C SER A 203 11.36 22.58 20.70
N LYS A 204 11.28 21.30 20.34
CA LYS A 204 10.02 20.54 20.33
C LYS A 204 9.44 20.31 21.73
N ILE A 205 10.29 20.05 22.73
CA ILE A 205 9.85 19.87 24.12
C ILE A 205 9.34 21.20 24.71
N GLN A 206 10.00 22.32 24.40
CA GLN A 206 9.53 23.64 24.84
C GLN A 206 8.19 23.99 24.18
N GLN A 207 8.10 23.86 22.85
CA GLN A 207 6.86 24.03 22.10
C GLN A 207 5.71 23.19 22.68
N PHE A 208 5.98 21.91 23.03
CA PHE A 208 4.99 21.05 23.69
C PHE A 208 4.46 21.67 25.00
N LYS A 209 5.38 22.08 25.90
CA LYS A 209 5.03 22.68 27.18
C LYS A 209 4.24 23.98 27.00
N ASP A 210 4.62 24.81 26.04
CA ASP A 210 3.99 26.11 25.78
C ASP A 210 2.52 25.96 25.35
N TRP A 211 2.18 24.97 24.52
CA TRP A 211 0.80 24.77 24.04
C TRP A 211 -0.09 23.98 25.02
N ILE A 212 0.46 23.06 25.83
CA ILE A 212 -0.33 22.25 26.77
C ILE A 212 -0.56 22.96 28.13
N ALA A 213 0.37 23.83 28.57
CA ALA A 213 0.29 24.48 29.88
C ALA A 213 -0.96 25.36 30.14
N PRO A 214 -1.59 26.03 29.14
CA PRO A 214 -2.89 26.69 29.35
C PRO A 214 -4.00 25.70 29.74
N HIS A 215 -4.08 24.55 29.05
CA HIS A 215 -5.08 23.53 29.30
C HIS A 215 -4.88 22.84 30.65
N VAL A 216 -3.64 22.46 31.03
CA VAL A 216 -3.39 21.87 32.35
C VAL A 216 -3.78 22.83 33.48
N ARG A 217 -3.53 24.15 33.33
CA ARG A 217 -3.97 25.16 34.30
C ARG A 217 -5.50 25.30 34.37
N GLN A 218 -6.21 25.17 33.26
CA GLN A 218 -7.67 25.09 33.24
C GLN A 218 -8.16 23.86 34.02
N LEU A 219 -7.66 22.66 33.70
CA LEU A 219 -8.06 21.41 34.38
C LEU A 219 -7.72 21.43 35.88
N GLN A 220 -6.64 22.12 36.27
CA GLN A 220 -6.28 22.36 37.67
C GLN A 220 -7.28 23.27 38.39
N HIS A 221 -7.82 24.29 37.71
CA HIS A 221 -8.83 25.20 38.27
C HIS A 221 -10.22 24.54 38.36
N GLU A 222 -10.56 23.67 37.39
CA GLU A 222 -11.78 22.85 37.39
C GLU A 222 -11.83 21.83 38.54
N GLY A 223 -10.68 21.44 39.10
CA GLY A 223 -10.58 20.53 40.25
C GLY A 223 -11.04 19.08 40.01
N LYS A 224 -11.47 18.74 38.79
CA LYS A 224 -12.04 17.43 38.42
C LYS A 224 -11.03 16.28 38.46
N TYR A 225 -9.74 16.56 38.22
CA TYR A 225 -8.71 15.53 38.01
C TYR A 225 -7.62 15.56 39.09
N SER A 226 -7.07 14.39 39.40
CA SER A 226 -6.02 14.25 40.41
C SER A 226 -4.68 14.86 39.97
N PRO A 227 -3.80 15.30 40.91
CA PRO A 227 -2.51 15.90 40.57
C PRO A 227 -1.58 14.99 39.74
N ASP A 228 -1.71 13.66 39.88
CA ASP A 228 -0.98 12.68 39.07
C ASP A 228 -1.37 12.71 37.58
N VAL A 229 -2.65 12.95 37.29
CA VAL A 229 -3.17 13.09 35.92
C VAL A 229 -2.65 14.39 35.32
N LEU A 230 -2.76 15.51 36.07
CA LEU A 230 -2.22 16.81 35.64
C LEU A 230 -0.70 16.77 35.41
N LYS A 231 0.05 16.05 36.25
CA LYS A 231 1.49 15.79 36.01
C LYS A 231 1.69 14.96 34.73
N SER A 232 0.95 13.86 34.57
CA SER A 232 1.08 12.97 33.41
C SER A 232 0.81 13.68 32.07
N LEU A 233 -0.20 14.55 32.03
CA LEU A 233 -0.54 15.39 30.86
C LEU A 233 0.51 16.48 30.57
N SER A 234 1.32 16.86 31.57
CA SER A 234 2.40 17.84 31.43
C SER A 234 3.69 17.24 30.84
N LEU A 235 3.75 15.92 30.64
CA LEU A 235 4.88 15.22 30.04
C LEU A 235 4.70 15.08 28.52
N PRO A 236 5.73 15.35 27.69
CA PRO A 236 5.70 15.06 26.25
C PRO A 236 5.33 13.62 25.92
N GLU A 237 5.66 12.68 26.80
CA GLU A 237 5.33 11.25 26.72
C GLU A 237 3.80 10.98 26.68
N SER A 238 2.95 11.95 27.05
CA SER A 238 1.49 11.88 26.87
C SER A 238 1.03 11.97 25.40
N GLU A 239 1.93 12.38 24.49
CA GLU A 239 1.70 12.40 23.04
C GLU A 239 2.18 11.12 22.33
N GLU A 240 2.85 10.22 23.06
CA GLU A 240 3.35 8.94 22.56
C GLU A 240 2.34 7.81 22.85
N LEU A 241 2.31 6.79 21.98
CA LEU A 241 1.35 5.70 22.10
C LEU A 241 1.79 4.70 23.16
N ASN A 242 1.28 4.85 24.38
CA ASN A 242 1.48 3.93 25.48
C ASN A 242 0.54 2.71 25.37
N VAL A 243 1.08 1.53 25.05
CA VAL A 243 0.29 0.31 24.80
C VAL A 243 -0.19 -0.33 26.12
N GLU A 244 0.57 -0.12 27.19
CA GLU A 244 0.27 -0.57 28.53
C GLU A 244 -0.95 0.17 29.12
N LEU A 245 -1.14 1.45 28.77
CA LEU A 245 -2.35 2.22 29.03
C LEU A 245 -3.56 1.67 28.25
N VAL A 246 -3.38 1.28 26.99
CA VAL A 246 -4.45 0.62 26.20
C VAL A 246 -4.88 -0.69 26.88
N ALA A 247 -3.92 -1.50 27.36
CA ALA A 247 -4.20 -2.73 28.09
C ALA A 247 -4.92 -2.46 29.43
N ALA A 248 -4.48 -1.46 30.19
CA ALA A 248 -5.11 -1.05 31.45
C ALA A 248 -6.55 -0.55 31.26
N LEU A 249 -6.80 0.27 30.23
CA LEU A 249 -8.15 0.73 29.86
C LEU A 249 -9.03 -0.44 29.40
N THR A 250 -8.50 -1.35 28.57
CA THR A 250 -9.23 -2.54 28.11
C THR A 250 -9.65 -3.41 29.30
N LEU A 251 -8.76 -3.64 30.26
CA LEU A 251 -9.06 -4.33 31.52
C LEU A 251 -10.12 -3.59 32.35
N ARG A 252 -10.02 -2.26 32.45
CA ARG A 252 -11.00 -1.43 33.17
C ARG A 252 -12.40 -1.55 32.58
N ILE A 253 -12.52 -1.50 31.24
CA ILE A 253 -13.80 -1.70 30.53
C ILE A 253 -14.35 -3.11 30.77
N CYS A 254 -13.51 -4.15 30.71
CA CYS A 254 -13.93 -5.53 30.98
C CYS A 254 -14.46 -5.75 32.42
N ILE A 255 -13.97 -4.98 33.39
CA ILE A 255 -14.36 -5.09 34.81
C ILE A 255 -15.58 -4.21 35.15
N SER A 256 -15.64 -2.96 34.66
CA SER A 256 -16.62 -1.97 35.14
C SER A 256 -17.61 -1.44 34.09
N GLN A 257 -17.68 -2.03 32.89
CA GLN A 257 -18.65 -1.66 31.87
C GLN A 257 -19.50 -2.86 31.42
N GLY A 258 -20.73 -2.58 31.00
CA GLY A 258 -21.73 -3.59 30.61
C GLY A 258 -21.37 -4.39 29.35
N VAL A 259 -22.34 -5.17 28.85
CA VAL A 259 -22.16 -6.07 27.70
C VAL A 259 -21.94 -5.28 26.40
N GLY A 260 -20.90 -5.67 25.65
CA GLY A 260 -20.60 -5.10 24.34
C GLY A 260 -19.18 -5.45 23.88
N ALA A 261 -18.95 -5.47 22.57
CA ALA A 261 -17.61 -5.67 22.02
C ALA A 261 -16.76 -4.40 22.13
N ILE A 262 -15.45 -4.60 22.30
CA ILE A 262 -14.43 -3.53 22.34
C ILE A 262 -13.71 -3.50 20.99
N LEU A 263 -13.66 -2.34 20.34
CA LEU A 263 -12.90 -2.09 19.11
C LEU A 263 -11.74 -1.13 19.39
N ILE A 264 -10.51 -1.59 19.19
CA ILE A 264 -9.28 -0.85 19.52
C ILE A 264 -8.57 -0.48 18.21
N PHE A 265 -8.40 0.83 17.97
CA PHE A 265 -7.69 1.35 16.80
C PHE A 265 -6.21 1.60 17.12
N LEU A 266 -5.31 0.88 16.46
CA LEU A 266 -3.86 1.03 16.56
C LEU A 266 -3.22 1.34 15.20
N PRO A 267 -2.04 2.01 15.15
CA PRO A 267 -1.44 2.45 13.90
C PRO A 267 -0.84 1.30 13.07
N GLY A 268 -0.36 0.21 13.69
CA GLY A 268 0.29 -0.88 12.96
C GLY A 268 0.47 -2.19 13.73
N TRP A 269 1.12 -3.15 13.07
CA TRP A 269 1.27 -4.53 13.56
C TRP A 269 2.10 -4.64 14.84
N SER A 270 3.14 -3.81 15.00
CA SER A 270 4.01 -3.79 16.17
C SER A 270 3.23 -3.48 17.45
N GLU A 271 2.30 -2.53 17.37
CA GLU A 271 1.47 -2.11 18.50
C GLU A 271 0.36 -3.14 18.77
N ILE A 272 -0.26 -3.68 17.71
CA ILE A 272 -1.24 -4.78 17.80
C ILE A 272 -0.62 -6.01 18.47
N SER A 273 0.62 -6.36 18.12
CA SER A 273 1.33 -7.51 18.68
C SER A 273 1.67 -7.32 20.16
N ASN A 274 2.22 -6.16 20.53
CA ASN A 274 2.49 -5.88 21.94
C ASN A 274 1.19 -5.87 22.77
N LEU A 275 0.10 -5.28 22.27
CA LEU A 275 -1.17 -5.28 22.98
C LEU A 275 -1.76 -6.68 23.15
N HIS A 276 -1.85 -7.47 22.07
CA HIS A 276 -2.38 -8.84 22.14
C HIS A 276 -1.61 -9.69 23.16
N ARG A 277 -0.28 -9.59 23.15
CA ARG A 277 0.61 -10.24 24.11
C ARG A 277 0.30 -9.79 25.54
N LEU A 278 0.27 -8.47 25.79
CA LEU A 278 -0.04 -7.90 27.11
C LEU A 278 -1.42 -8.31 27.64
N LEU A 279 -2.44 -8.39 26.79
CA LEU A 279 -3.77 -8.85 27.18
C LEU A 279 -3.74 -10.34 27.58
N THR A 280 -3.16 -11.18 26.71
CA THR A 280 -3.14 -12.65 26.86
C THR A 280 -2.28 -13.12 28.03
N GLU A 281 -1.08 -12.56 28.20
CA GLU A 281 -0.14 -12.94 29.27
C GLU A 281 -0.53 -12.38 30.65
N SER A 282 -1.49 -11.45 30.73
CA SER A 282 -1.78 -10.73 31.97
C SER A 282 -2.35 -11.58 33.11
N GLY A 283 -3.09 -12.65 32.78
CA GLY A 283 -3.88 -13.44 33.75
C GLY A 283 -4.98 -12.66 34.50
N LYS A 284 -5.30 -11.42 34.10
CA LYS A 284 -6.14 -10.48 34.88
C LYS A 284 -7.59 -10.34 34.41
N PHE A 285 -7.95 -10.93 33.27
CA PHE A 285 -9.26 -10.76 32.67
C PHE A 285 -10.34 -11.66 33.32
N PRO A 286 -11.60 -11.20 33.42
CA PRO A 286 -12.71 -12.03 33.91
C PRO A 286 -12.93 -13.29 33.05
N SER A 287 -13.53 -14.32 33.64
CA SER A 287 -13.86 -15.59 32.97
C SER A 287 -15.04 -15.51 31.98
N CYS A 288 -15.70 -14.36 31.85
CA CYS A 288 -16.79 -14.16 30.91
C CYS A 288 -16.27 -13.84 29.49
N VAL A 289 -16.92 -14.41 28.47
CA VAL A 289 -16.53 -14.17 27.07
C VAL A 289 -16.91 -12.74 26.65
N ARG A 290 -15.91 -11.88 26.40
CA ARG A 290 -16.09 -10.57 25.76
C ARG A 290 -15.23 -10.48 24.51
N LYS A 291 -15.85 -10.04 23.40
CA LYS A 291 -15.19 -9.85 22.10
C LYS A 291 -14.32 -8.59 22.14
N ILE A 292 -13.03 -8.74 21.87
CA ILE A 292 -12.07 -7.64 21.74
C ILE A 292 -11.48 -7.71 20.33
N ILE A 293 -11.67 -6.64 19.55
CA ILE A 293 -11.16 -6.51 18.18
C ILE A 293 -10.02 -5.48 18.21
N ILE A 294 -8.81 -5.90 17.84
CA ILE A 294 -7.67 -5.00 17.68
C ILE A 294 -7.44 -4.79 16.18
N ALA A 295 -7.54 -3.55 15.71
CA ALA A 295 -7.57 -3.23 14.28
C ALA A 295 -6.77 -1.97 13.94
N THR A 296 -6.46 -1.80 12.66
CA THR A 296 -6.03 -0.52 12.08
C THR A 296 -7.26 0.27 11.57
N SER A 297 -7.03 1.38 10.87
CA SER A 297 -8.07 2.16 10.17
C SER A 297 -8.91 1.34 9.15
N ILE A 298 -8.58 0.08 8.86
CA ILE A 298 -9.44 -0.81 8.07
C ILE A 298 -10.87 -0.95 8.65
N ALA A 299 -11.03 -0.86 9.98
CA ALA A 299 -12.33 -0.90 10.66
C ALA A 299 -13.04 0.47 10.73
N GLU A 300 -12.41 1.55 10.24
CA GLU A 300 -12.91 2.93 10.30
C GLU A 300 -14.00 3.18 9.24
N THR A 301 -13.79 2.65 8.03
CA THR A 301 -14.78 2.59 6.93
C THR A 301 -15.01 1.15 6.47
N SER A 302 -13.98 0.48 5.94
CA SER A 302 -14.04 -0.78 5.16
C SER A 302 -14.80 -1.98 5.75
N ILE A 303 -14.87 -2.13 7.08
CA ILE A 303 -15.48 -3.29 7.75
C ILE A 303 -16.60 -2.81 8.68
N THR A 304 -17.78 -3.44 8.60
CA THR A 304 -18.87 -3.26 9.56
C THR A 304 -18.82 -4.34 10.63
N ILE A 305 -18.87 -3.92 11.90
CA ILE A 305 -18.95 -4.80 13.07
C ILE A 305 -20.00 -4.16 13.98
N ASP A 306 -21.10 -4.87 14.21
CA ASP A 306 -22.33 -4.23 14.72
C ASP A 306 -22.55 -4.44 16.22
N ASP A 307 -21.87 -5.39 16.85
CA ASP A 307 -21.86 -5.64 18.29
C ASP A 307 -20.86 -4.76 19.08
N VAL A 308 -20.25 -3.76 18.42
CA VAL A 308 -19.32 -2.81 19.03
C VAL A 308 -20.07 -1.75 19.85
N VAL A 309 -19.69 -1.62 21.12
CA VAL A 309 -20.26 -0.65 22.08
C VAL A 309 -19.15 0.24 22.66
N TYR A 310 -17.93 -0.28 22.76
CA TYR A 310 -16.78 0.43 23.30
C TYR A 310 -15.71 0.61 22.21
N VAL A 311 -15.29 1.84 21.95
CA VAL A 311 -14.19 2.16 21.05
C VAL A 311 -13.03 2.73 21.86
N ILE A 312 -11.82 2.24 21.59
CA ILE A 312 -10.57 2.86 22.05
C ILE A 312 -9.85 3.41 20.83
N ASP A 313 -9.84 4.73 20.70
CA ASP A 313 -9.12 5.44 19.65
C ASP A 313 -7.77 5.92 20.18
N CYS A 314 -6.70 5.27 19.73
CA CYS A 314 -5.33 5.63 20.13
C CYS A 314 -4.83 6.92 19.47
N GLY A 315 -5.65 7.62 18.69
CA GLY A 315 -5.32 8.92 18.07
C GLY A 315 -4.26 8.87 16.98
N LYS A 316 -3.67 7.71 16.70
CA LYS A 316 -2.65 7.55 15.64
C LYS A 316 -3.20 6.79 14.43
N ILE A 317 -2.58 7.04 13.29
CA ILE A 317 -2.75 6.29 12.04
C ILE A 317 -1.39 6.21 11.33
N LYS A 318 -1.03 5.04 10.77
CA LYS A 318 0.19 4.91 9.97
C LYS A 318 -0.10 5.20 8.50
N MET A 319 0.44 6.29 7.98
CA MET A 319 0.11 6.80 6.65
C MET A 319 1.32 6.74 5.71
N LYS A 320 1.08 6.42 4.43
CA LYS A 320 2.08 6.52 3.37
C LYS A 320 2.05 7.94 2.80
N ASN A 321 3.21 8.59 2.81
CA ASN A 321 3.45 9.92 2.26
C ASN A 321 4.59 9.90 1.23
N PHE A 322 4.81 11.03 0.56
CA PHE A 322 5.91 11.23 -0.37
C PHE A 322 6.65 12.53 -0.06
N ASP A 323 7.91 12.42 0.35
CA ASP A 323 8.81 13.55 0.56
C ASP A 323 9.41 13.97 -0.79
N VAL A 324 8.74 14.94 -1.42
CA VAL A 324 9.11 15.55 -2.70
C VAL A 324 10.54 16.12 -2.71
N LYS A 325 11.10 16.53 -1.56
CA LYS A 325 12.46 17.08 -1.49
C LYS A 325 13.53 15.99 -1.59
N ASN A 326 13.25 14.80 -1.07
CA ASN A 326 14.16 13.66 -1.04
C ASN A 326 13.77 12.55 -2.04
N ASN A 327 12.72 12.74 -2.84
CA ASN A 327 12.18 11.76 -3.81
C ASN A 327 11.90 10.37 -3.19
N ILE A 328 11.44 10.35 -1.93
CA ILE A 328 11.31 9.12 -1.13
C ILE A 328 9.91 9.01 -0.53
N ALA A 329 9.34 7.80 -0.54
CA ALA A 329 8.11 7.53 0.19
C ALA A 329 8.39 7.34 1.69
N THR A 330 7.52 7.84 2.56
CA THR A 330 7.64 7.66 4.02
C THR A 330 6.44 6.89 4.56
N LEU A 331 6.63 6.19 5.68
CA LEU A 331 5.58 5.39 6.33
C LEU A 331 5.60 5.63 7.86
N GLU A 332 5.00 6.74 8.25
CA GLU A 332 5.09 7.31 9.60
C GLU A 332 3.75 7.24 10.34
N ALA A 333 3.80 7.31 11.68
CA ALA A 333 2.61 7.33 12.53
C ALA A 333 2.19 8.78 12.81
N GLU A 334 1.19 9.27 12.07
CA GLU A 334 0.64 10.61 12.24
C GLU A 334 -0.51 10.62 13.26
N TRP A 335 -0.86 11.82 13.73
CA TRP A 335 -2.12 12.07 14.42
C TRP A 335 -3.31 11.90 13.46
N VAL A 336 -4.41 11.34 13.97
CA VAL A 336 -5.70 11.28 13.25
C VAL A 336 -6.27 12.67 13.00
N THR A 337 -7.22 12.77 12.06
CA THR A 337 -8.00 13.99 11.83
C THR A 337 -9.33 13.92 12.55
N LEU A 338 -10.00 15.07 12.75
CA LEU A 338 -11.30 15.12 13.40
C LEU A 338 -12.35 14.30 12.64
N ALA A 339 -12.27 14.25 11.30
CA ALA A 339 -13.06 13.33 10.50
C ALA A 339 -12.82 11.86 10.87
N ASN A 340 -11.56 11.42 10.99
CA ASN A 340 -11.23 10.05 11.41
C ASN A 340 -11.77 9.75 12.82
N ALA A 341 -11.54 10.64 13.79
CA ALA A 341 -12.01 10.49 15.17
C ALA A 341 -13.54 10.35 15.24
N ARG A 342 -14.28 11.18 14.50
CA ARG A 342 -15.75 11.08 14.39
C ARG A 342 -16.21 9.77 13.73
N GLN A 343 -15.47 9.24 12.75
CA GLN A 343 -15.77 7.92 12.15
C GLN A 343 -15.52 6.77 13.13
N ARG A 344 -14.43 6.83 13.91
CA ARG A 344 -14.11 5.86 14.99
C ARG A 344 -15.18 5.86 16.07
N LYS A 345 -15.52 7.04 16.60
CA LYS A 345 -16.65 7.25 17.53
C LYS A 345 -17.95 6.65 17.00
N GLY A 346 -18.26 6.89 15.73
CA GLY A 346 -19.44 6.36 15.03
C GLY A 346 -19.49 4.82 14.91
N ARG A 347 -18.48 4.08 15.36
CA ARG A 347 -18.53 2.61 15.47
C ARG A 347 -19.15 2.10 16.76
N ALA A 348 -19.18 2.91 17.82
CA ALA A 348 -19.80 2.55 19.11
C ALA A 348 -21.34 2.75 19.13
N GLY A 349 -21.86 3.73 18.38
CA GLY A 349 -23.28 4.14 18.44
C GLY A 349 -24.19 3.45 17.43
N ARG A 350 -23.93 2.18 17.10
CA ARG A 350 -24.61 1.46 15.99
C ARG A 350 -25.94 0.83 16.42
N VAL A 351 -25.91 -0.02 17.43
CA VAL A 351 -27.06 -0.84 17.87
C VAL A 351 -27.64 -0.40 19.21
N GLN A 352 -26.88 0.36 20.00
CA GLN A 352 -27.25 0.92 21.30
C GLN A 352 -26.32 2.10 21.63
N PRO A 353 -26.58 2.89 22.69
CA PRO A 353 -25.65 3.91 23.18
C PRO A 353 -24.27 3.32 23.50
N GLY A 354 -23.22 4.05 23.15
CA GLY A 354 -21.83 3.56 23.22
C GLY A 354 -20.88 4.53 23.88
N ILE A 355 -19.61 4.12 24.01
CA ILE A 355 -18.54 4.94 24.59
C ILE A 355 -17.30 4.92 23.68
N CYS A 356 -16.69 6.10 23.47
CA CYS A 356 -15.44 6.27 22.76
C CYS A 356 -14.39 6.89 23.69
N TYR A 357 -13.27 6.20 23.87
CA TYR A 357 -12.13 6.62 24.67
C TYR A 357 -11.00 7.08 23.74
N HIS A 358 -10.65 8.36 23.79
CA HIS A 358 -9.59 8.97 22.99
C HIS A 358 -8.30 9.05 23.83
N LEU A 359 -7.23 8.40 23.38
CA LEU A 359 -5.92 8.41 24.06
C LEU A 359 -5.08 9.64 23.67
N TYR A 360 -5.73 10.79 23.68
CA TYR A 360 -5.15 12.11 23.48
C TYR A 360 -5.97 13.15 24.26
N SER A 361 -5.34 14.25 24.65
CA SER A 361 -6.00 15.25 25.48
C SER A 361 -7.05 16.04 24.70
N LYS A 362 -8.02 16.67 25.40
CA LYS A 362 -8.99 17.55 24.73
C LYS A 362 -8.30 18.73 24.03
N ALA A 363 -7.18 19.21 24.55
CA ALA A 363 -6.38 20.21 23.85
C ALA A 363 -5.66 19.66 22.60
N ARG A 364 -5.20 18.39 22.59
CA ARG A 364 -4.66 17.77 21.36
C ARG A 364 -5.74 17.71 20.28
N GLU A 365 -6.99 17.37 20.64
CA GLU A 365 -8.12 17.39 19.72
C GLU A 365 -8.28 18.75 19.00
N MET A 366 -8.22 19.86 19.74
CA MET A 366 -8.31 21.23 19.18
C MET A 366 -7.20 21.57 18.16
N MET A 367 -6.12 20.79 18.14
CA MET A 367 -4.96 20.95 17.26
C MET A 367 -4.93 19.91 16.13
N LEU A 368 -5.93 19.03 16.02
CA LEU A 368 -6.06 18.08 14.91
C LEU A 368 -6.56 18.78 13.65
N ARG A 369 -6.13 18.30 12.48
CA ARG A 369 -6.71 18.73 11.20
C ARG A 369 -8.16 18.25 11.12
N GLU A 370 -9.03 19.02 10.46
CA GLU A 370 -10.43 18.62 10.26
C GLU A 370 -10.54 17.39 9.34
N TYR A 371 -9.80 17.36 8.24
CA TYR A 371 -9.82 16.30 7.21
C TYR A 371 -8.41 15.78 6.88
N PRO A 372 -8.27 14.50 6.44
CA PRO A 372 -7.01 13.95 5.96
C PRO A 372 -6.60 14.64 4.64
N LEU A 373 -5.29 14.62 4.34
CA LEU A 373 -4.81 15.12 3.05
C LEU A 373 -5.22 14.15 1.92
N PRO A 374 -5.84 14.65 0.83
CA PRO A 374 -6.15 13.86 -0.36
C PRO A 374 -4.95 13.07 -0.85
N GLU A 375 -5.17 11.84 -1.30
CA GLU A 375 -4.07 10.92 -1.59
C GLU A 375 -3.15 11.43 -2.70
N MET A 376 -3.71 12.13 -3.69
CA MET A 376 -2.96 12.74 -4.79
C MET A 376 -1.92 13.79 -4.32
N LEU A 377 -2.07 14.36 -3.11
CA LEU A 377 -1.11 15.31 -2.53
C LEU A 377 0.05 14.63 -1.79
N ARG A 378 -0.04 13.32 -1.50
CA ARG A 378 0.89 12.56 -0.66
C ARG A 378 1.40 11.24 -1.27
N SER A 379 0.95 10.88 -2.45
CA SER A 379 1.42 9.73 -3.24
C SER A 379 2.26 10.18 -4.44
N ARG A 380 2.96 9.24 -5.08
CA ARG A 380 3.58 9.46 -6.39
C ARG A 380 2.50 9.43 -7.49
N LEU A 381 2.80 9.97 -8.68
CA LEU A 381 1.79 10.32 -9.69
C LEU A 381 1.97 9.59 -11.04
N GLU A 382 2.86 8.60 -11.15
CA GLU A 382 3.16 7.94 -12.42
C GLU A 382 1.93 7.24 -13.02
N GLU A 383 1.17 6.50 -12.20
CA GLU A 383 -0.08 5.87 -12.63
C GLU A 383 -1.12 6.91 -13.09
N VAL A 384 -1.24 8.04 -12.38
CA VAL A 384 -2.17 9.14 -12.71
C VAL A 384 -1.81 9.75 -14.06
N ILE A 385 -0.52 10.00 -14.30
CA ILE A 385 -0.02 10.52 -15.58
C ILE A 385 -0.32 9.55 -16.73
N LEU A 386 -0.11 8.24 -16.51
CA LEU A 386 -0.46 7.23 -17.51
C LEU A 386 -1.97 7.20 -17.79
N GLN A 387 -2.84 7.34 -16.78
CA GLN A 387 -4.28 7.44 -17.02
C GLN A 387 -4.69 8.74 -17.73
N ILE A 388 -4.05 9.89 -17.43
CA ILE A 388 -4.27 11.16 -18.16
C ILE A 388 -4.04 10.97 -19.65
N LYS A 389 -2.98 10.24 -20.03
CA LYS A 389 -2.62 10.03 -21.44
C LYS A 389 -3.45 8.94 -22.11
N MET A 390 -3.78 7.84 -21.42
CA MET A 390 -4.70 6.82 -21.95
C MET A 390 -6.12 7.35 -22.21
N LEU A 391 -6.53 8.38 -21.48
CA LEU A 391 -7.80 9.09 -21.67
C LEU A 391 -7.64 10.33 -22.58
N CYS A 392 -6.48 10.53 -23.22
CA CYS A 392 -6.19 11.64 -24.12
C CYS A 392 -6.51 13.04 -23.55
N LEU A 393 -6.38 13.24 -22.23
CA LEU A 393 -6.83 14.45 -21.52
C LEU A 393 -5.88 15.66 -21.68
N GLY A 394 -4.89 15.56 -22.57
CA GLY A 394 -3.96 16.64 -22.95
C GLY A 394 -2.57 16.53 -22.32
N LYS A 395 -1.93 17.69 -22.09
CA LYS A 395 -0.69 17.80 -21.31
C LYS A 395 -0.98 17.62 -19.81
N VAL A 396 -0.02 17.10 -19.05
CA VAL A 396 -0.24 16.69 -17.65
C VAL A 396 -0.60 17.85 -16.73
N ARG A 397 0.20 18.93 -16.72
CA ARG A 397 0.00 20.03 -15.77
C ARG A 397 -1.36 20.73 -15.94
N PRO A 398 -1.79 21.14 -17.16
CA PRO A 398 -3.08 21.79 -17.38
C PRO A 398 -4.30 20.89 -17.18
N PHE A 399 -4.10 19.58 -16.94
CA PHE A 399 -5.14 18.71 -16.40
C PHE A 399 -5.11 18.70 -14.87
N LEU A 400 -3.94 18.47 -14.25
CA LEU A 400 -3.81 18.39 -12.79
C LEU A 400 -4.15 19.71 -12.07
N GLU A 401 -3.94 20.86 -12.72
CA GLU A 401 -4.38 22.19 -12.27
C GLU A 401 -5.91 22.32 -12.14
N LYS A 402 -6.69 21.45 -12.78
CA LYS A 402 -8.16 21.42 -12.70
C LYS A 402 -8.71 20.49 -11.61
N VAL A 403 -7.85 19.67 -10.99
CA VAL A 403 -8.24 18.80 -9.88
C VAL A 403 -8.61 19.66 -8.66
N MET A 404 -9.59 19.22 -7.86
CA MET A 404 -10.07 19.97 -6.68
C MET A 404 -8.93 20.45 -5.75
N ASN A 405 -7.88 19.65 -5.60
CA ASN A 405 -6.65 20.06 -4.93
C ASN A 405 -5.46 19.63 -5.80
N PRO A 406 -4.86 20.53 -6.59
CA PRO A 406 -3.73 20.20 -7.45
C PRO A 406 -2.48 19.77 -6.64
N PRO A 407 -1.71 18.78 -7.11
CA PRO A 407 -0.48 18.33 -6.46
C PRO A 407 0.69 19.31 -6.64
N ASP A 408 1.74 19.14 -5.82
CA ASP A 408 2.99 19.90 -5.94
C ASP A 408 3.59 19.75 -7.36
N PRO A 409 3.82 20.84 -8.11
CA PRO A 409 4.37 20.76 -9.47
C PRO A 409 5.67 19.97 -9.56
N ARG A 410 6.48 19.94 -8.49
CA ARG A 410 7.74 19.19 -8.43
C ARG A 410 7.52 17.68 -8.30
N ALA A 411 6.42 17.25 -7.67
CA ALA A 411 6.02 15.84 -7.63
C ALA A 411 5.58 15.36 -9.02
N VAL A 412 4.87 16.22 -9.76
CA VAL A 412 4.53 16.01 -11.18
C VAL A 412 5.83 15.88 -12.01
N ASP A 413 6.79 16.79 -11.83
CA ASP A 413 8.10 16.73 -12.50
C ASP A 413 8.92 15.48 -12.17
N LEU A 414 8.86 14.97 -10.93
CA LEU A 414 9.55 13.73 -10.55
C LEU A 414 8.90 12.50 -11.20
N SER A 415 7.57 12.46 -11.28
CA SER A 415 6.82 11.35 -11.88
C SER A 415 6.90 11.36 -13.42
N LEU A 416 6.85 12.55 -14.04
CA LEU A 416 7.11 12.74 -15.48
C LEU A 416 8.51 12.23 -15.86
N ARG A 417 9.55 12.66 -15.13
CA ARG A 417 10.92 12.20 -15.38
C ARG A 417 11.08 10.69 -15.21
N LEU A 418 10.45 10.08 -14.21
CA LEU A 418 10.49 8.61 -14.05
C LEU A 418 9.84 7.89 -15.24
N LEU A 419 8.68 8.36 -15.71
CA LEU A 419 8.03 7.78 -16.90
C LEU A 419 8.85 7.98 -18.19
N GLN A 420 9.55 9.10 -18.33
CA GLN A 420 10.48 9.32 -19.45
C GLN A 420 11.71 8.40 -19.36
N THR A 421 12.29 8.22 -18.16
CA THR A 421 13.44 7.32 -17.95
C THR A 421 13.06 5.86 -18.23
N LEU A 422 11.83 5.47 -17.89
CA LEU A 422 11.26 4.16 -18.20
C LEU A 422 10.95 3.95 -19.70
N ASN A 423 11.04 4.99 -20.54
CA ASN A 423 10.53 5.03 -21.92
C ASN A 423 9.03 4.73 -22.04
N ALA A 424 8.23 5.16 -21.06
CA ALA A 424 6.77 5.05 -21.05
C ALA A 424 6.08 6.29 -21.67
N ILE A 425 6.74 7.45 -21.62
CA ILE A 425 6.34 8.66 -22.36
C ILE A 425 7.56 9.30 -23.01
N ASP A 426 7.34 10.00 -24.12
CA ASP A 426 8.39 10.71 -24.86
C ASP A 426 8.74 12.10 -24.28
N SER A 427 9.56 12.87 -24.99
CA SER A 427 9.90 14.27 -24.66
C SER A 427 8.70 15.21 -24.65
N ASP A 428 7.64 14.88 -25.40
CA ASP A 428 6.43 15.66 -25.60
C ASP A 428 5.26 15.17 -24.74
N GLU A 429 5.51 14.30 -23.76
CA GLU A 429 4.52 13.65 -22.92
C GLU A 429 3.49 12.78 -23.69
N ASN A 430 3.77 12.32 -24.91
CA ASN A 430 2.95 11.32 -25.58
C ASN A 430 3.23 9.94 -25.00
N LEU A 431 2.26 9.02 -25.04
CA LEU A 431 2.52 7.61 -24.69
C LEU A 431 3.37 6.97 -25.78
N THR A 432 4.45 6.31 -25.38
CA THR A 432 5.13 5.35 -26.23
C THR A 432 4.25 4.08 -26.36
N PRO A 433 4.52 3.20 -27.33
CA PRO A 433 3.89 1.87 -27.37
C PRO A 433 4.06 1.11 -26.05
N LEU A 434 5.21 1.25 -25.37
CA LEU A 434 5.46 0.66 -24.05
C LEU A 434 4.52 1.25 -23.00
N GLY A 435 4.42 2.58 -22.93
CA GLY A 435 3.53 3.28 -22.02
C GLY A 435 2.06 2.86 -22.16
N PHE A 436 1.61 2.63 -23.40
CA PHE A 436 0.24 2.16 -23.67
C PHE A 436 -0.05 0.80 -23.01
N HIS A 437 0.87 -0.16 -23.06
CA HIS A 437 0.69 -1.44 -22.37
C HIS A 437 0.81 -1.30 -20.85
N LEU A 438 1.80 -0.53 -20.36
CA LEU A 438 1.97 -0.27 -18.92
C LEU A 438 0.69 0.32 -18.30
N ALA A 439 0.06 1.29 -18.96
CA ALA A 439 -1.15 1.97 -18.49
C ALA A 439 -2.43 1.11 -18.51
N ARG A 440 -2.36 -0.12 -19.05
CA ARG A 440 -3.42 -1.14 -19.05
C ARG A 440 -3.19 -2.21 -17.98
N LEU A 441 -1.98 -2.30 -17.41
CA LEU A 441 -1.66 -3.21 -16.30
C LEU A 441 -2.14 -2.62 -14.95
N PRO A 442 -2.49 -3.46 -13.96
CA PRO A 442 -2.92 -3.03 -12.62
C PRO A 442 -1.72 -2.90 -11.67
N LEU A 443 -0.61 -2.36 -12.17
CA LEU A 443 0.71 -2.42 -11.56
C LEU A 443 1.39 -1.07 -11.75
N ASP A 444 2.34 -0.75 -10.89
CA ASP A 444 3.22 0.38 -11.13
C ASP A 444 4.01 0.19 -12.44
N PRO A 445 4.45 1.29 -13.10
CA PRO A 445 5.09 1.19 -14.41
C PRO A 445 6.41 0.41 -14.42
N GLN A 446 7.11 0.30 -13.28
CA GLN A 446 8.37 -0.44 -13.18
C GLN A 446 8.11 -1.95 -13.14
N THR A 447 7.17 -2.39 -12.30
CA THR A 447 6.72 -3.78 -12.23
C THR A 447 6.02 -4.22 -13.52
N GLY A 448 5.27 -3.33 -14.17
CA GLY A 448 4.70 -3.58 -15.50
C GLY A 448 5.78 -3.83 -16.56
N LYS A 449 6.83 -3.00 -16.61
CA LYS A 449 7.96 -3.13 -17.56
C LYS A 449 8.72 -4.43 -17.30
N MET A 450 8.87 -4.82 -16.03
CA MET A 450 9.46 -6.09 -15.62
C MET A 450 8.69 -7.31 -16.15
N ILE A 451 7.35 -7.34 -16.07
CA ILE A 451 6.55 -8.45 -16.64
C ILE A 451 6.72 -8.53 -18.16
N LEU A 452 6.67 -7.40 -18.88
CA LEU A 452 6.80 -7.38 -20.34
C LEU A 452 8.17 -7.90 -20.80
N LEU A 453 9.24 -7.52 -20.09
CA LEU A 453 10.58 -8.10 -20.31
C LEU A 453 10.61 -9.60 -19.97
N GLY A 454 9.96 -10.02 -18.88
CA GLY A 454 9.87 -11.44 -18.49
C GLY A 454 9.16 -12.31 -19.53
N ALA A 455 8.19 -11.77 -20.27
CA ALA A 455 7.55 -12.45 -21.38
C ALA A 455 8.49 -12.64 -22.58
N MET A 456 9.20 -11.59 -22.99
CA MET A 456 10.17 -11.65 -24.09
C MET A 456 11.36 -12.58 -23.78
N PHE A 457 11.87 -12.52 -22.54
CA PHE A 457 12.98 -13.37 -22.08
C PHE A 457 12.56 -14.79 -21.64
N SER A 458 11.32 -15.22 -21.92
CA SER A 458 10.80 -16.56 -21.59
C SER A 458 10.95 -16.96 -20.11
N CYS A 459 10.87 -15.98 -19.20
CA CYS A 459 11.01 -16.16 -17.76
C CYS A 459 9.77 -15.63 -16.99
N VAL A 460 8.59 -15.77 -17.58
CA VAL A 460 7.31 -15.26 -17.04
C VAL A 460 7.05 -15.74 -15.62
N ASP A 461 7.07 -17.06 -15.36
CA ASP A 461 6.61 -17.62 -14.08
C ASP A 461 7.33 -17.05 -12.83
N PRO A 462 8.67 -16.99 -12.76
CA PRO A 462 9.35 -16.33 -11.65
C PRO A 462 9.09 -14.82 -11.63
N ILE A 463 9.10 -14.14 -12.78
CA ILE A 463 8.89 -12.68 -12.85
C ILE A 463 7.47 -12.28 -12.42
N PHE A 464 6.46 -13.07 -12.78
CA PHE A 464 5.06 -12.86 -12.40
C PHE A 464 4.86 -13.12 -10.91
N SER A 465 5.57 -14.10 -10.35
CA SER A 465 5.63 -14.35 -8.90
C SER A 465 6.24 -13.16 -8.14
N VAL A 466 7.32 -12.56 -8.67
CA VAL A 466 7.89 -11.32 -8.10
C VAL A 466 6.90 -10.18 -8.21
N ALA A 467 6.36 -9.91 -9.40
CA ALA A 467 5.42 -8.81 -9.65
C ALA A 467 4.15 -8.89 -8.79
N ALA A 468 3.62 -10.09 -8.55
CA ALA A 468 2.50 -10.31 -7.65
C ALA A 468 2.84 -10.00 -6.18
N SER A 469 4.07 -10.28 -5.74
CA SER A 469 4.50 -9.97 -4.36
C SER A 469 4.76 -8.46 -4.15
N LEU A 470 5.25 -7.75 -5.17
CA LEU A 470 5.44 -6.29 -5.14
C LEU A 470 4.10 -5.53 -5.23
N GLY A 471 3.24 -5.90 -6.20
CA GLY A 471 2.02 -5.15 -6.54
C GLY A 471 0.80 -5.41 -5.64
N PHE A 472 0.84 -6.40 -4.74
CA PHE A 472 -0.27 -6.71 -3.83
C PHE A 472 0.15 -6.66 -2.36
N LYS A 473 0.66 -7.78 -1.81
CA LYS A 473 1.14 -7.96 -0.44
C LYS A 473 2.08 -9.16 -0.40
N ASP A 474 3.05 -9.13 0.51
CA ASP A 474 3.82 -10.31 0.91
C ASP A 474 2.86 -11.44 1.33
N ALA A 475 3.03 -12.64 0.74
CA ALA A 475 2.25 -13.83 1.06
C ALA A 475 2.53 -14.36 2.49
N PHE A 476 3.66 -13.96 3.10
CA PHE A 476 3.96 -14.25 4.49
C PHE A 476 3.10 -13.43 5.45
N VAL A 477 1.94 -14.00 5.80
CA VAL A 477 1.28 -13.69 7.08
C VAL A 477 2.27 -13.99 8.21
N ILE A 478 2.43 -13.05 9.14
CA ILE A 478 3.25 -13.22 10.33
C ILE A 478 2.31 -13.41 11.52
N PRO A 479 2.13 -14.62 12.07
CA PRO A 479 1.31 -14.81 13.27
C PRO A 479 1.99 -14.22 14.50
N LEU A 480 1.18 -13.82 15.46
CA LEU A 480 1.64 -13.21 16.72
C LEU A 480 2.50 -14.19 17.53
N GLY A 481 3.68 -13.73 17.96
CA GLY A 481 4.65 -14.54 18.71
C GLY A 481 5.46 -15.53 17.86
N LYS A 482 5.18 -15.64 16.56
CA LYS A 482 5.92 -16.49 15.61
C LYS A 482 6.91 -15.71 14.75
N GLU A 483 7.23 -14.45 15.07
CA GLU A 483 8.11 -13.59 14.25
C GLU A 483 9.50 -14.23 14.00
N LYS A 484 10.16 -14.72 15.07
CA LYS A 484 11.45 -15.42 14.94
C LYS A 484 11.35 -16.73 14.16
N GLU A 485 10.22 -17.42 14.26
CA GLU A 485 9.97 -18.66 13.53
C GLU A 485 9.73 -18.36 12.05
N VAL A 486 8.99 -17.32 11.70
CA VAL A 486 8.82 -16.88 10.30
C VAL A 486 10.17 -16.47 9.70
N ASP A 487 11.02 -15.74 10.41
CA ASP A 487 12.41 -15.47 9.99
C ASP A 487 13.23 -16.77 9.82
N GLN A 488 13.11 -17.69 10.77
CA GLN A 488 13.64 -19.06 10.70
C GLN A 488 12.81 -20.01 9.82
N LYS A 489 11.89 -19.48 8.99
CA LYS A 489 11.35 -20.12 7.80
C LYS A 489 11.63 -19.29 6.54
N LYS A 490 12.06 -18.02 6.65
CA LYS A 490 12.30 -17.07 5.54
C LYS A 490 13.70 -17.04 4.93
N GLN A 491 14.77 -17.56 5.56
CA GLN A 491 16.13 -17.22 5.06
C GLN A 491 16.91 -18.30 4.28
N SER A 492 16.88 -19.60 4.61
CA SER A 492 17.26 -20.68 3.67
C SER A 492 16.06 -21.18 2.84
N LEU A 493 15.04 -20.32 2.76
CA LEU A 493 14.44 -20.02 1.46
C LEU A 493 15.57 -19.87 0.43
N ALA A 494 16.66 -19.16 0.79
CA ALA A 494 17.83 -18.93 -0.04
C ALA A 494 18.37 -20.18 -0.72
N ARG A 495 18.59 -21.27 0.02
CA ARG A 495 19.47 -22.38 -0.39
C ARG A 495 20.81 -21.93 -0.99
N GLY A 496 21.31 -20.77 -0.58
CA GLY A 496 22.52 -20.13 -1.11
C GLY A 496 22.30 -19.11 -2.24
N CYS A 497 21.12 -19.06 -2.87
CA CYS A 497 20.78 -18.07 -3.90
C CYS A 497 20.42 -16.71 -3.24
N LYS A 498 21.15 -15.65 -3.61
CA LYS A 498 21.13 -14.32 -2.94
C LYS A 498 20.08 -13.35 -3.50
N SER A 499 18.81 -13.76 -3.49
CA SER A 499 17.67 -12.95 -3.92
C SER A 499 16.45 -13.34 -3.09
N ASP A 500 15.60 -12.41 -2.66
CA ASP A 500 14.32 -12.74 -2.01
C ASP A 500 13.40 -13.65 -2.88
N HIS A 501 13.68 -13.80 -4.18
CA HIS A 501 12.75 -14.32 -5.20
C HIS A 501 12.98 -15.80 -5.58
N LEU A 502 14.22 -16.25 -5.80
CA LEU A 502 14.58 -17.66 -6.19
C LEU A 502 14.39 -18.69 -5.05
N VAL A 503 13.72 -18.24 -4.02
CA VAL A 503 14.07 -18.42 -2.61
C VAL A 503 12.79 -18.61 -1.84
N LEU A 504 11.80 -17.82 -2.24
CA LEU A 504 10.61 -18.48 -2.73
C LEU A 504 10.93 -19.76 -3.61
N VAL A 505 11.00 -19.72 -4.95
CA VAL A 505 10.91 -20.83 -5.98
C VAL A 505 11.08 -22.34 -5.61
N GLU A 506 11.80 -22.73 -4.56
CA GLU A 506 12.17 -24.10 -4.19
C GLU A 506 11.28 -24.82 -3.13
N ALA A 507 10.10 -24.30 -2.71
CA ALA A 507 9.07 -25.22 -2.14
C ALA A 507 8.23 -25.90 -3.18
N MET A 508 7.85 -25.21 -4.26
CA MET A 508 6.80 -25.59 -5.21
C MET A 508 7.10 -27.02 -5.61
N LYS A 509 8.26 -27.18 -6.26
CA LYS A 509 8.89 -28.46 -6.62
C LYS A 509 8.85 -29.51 -5.51
N ARG A 510 9.18 -29.15 -4.28
CA ARG A 510 9.36 -30.07 -3.14
C ARG A 510 8.10 -30.25 -2.27
N TRP A 511 7.00 -29.61 -2.63
CA TRP A 511 5.65 -29.80 -2.11
C TRP A 511 4.81 -30.51 -3.17
N GLU A 512 4.86 -30.08 -4.43
CA GLU A 512 4.34 -30.75 -5.62
C GLU A 512 4.85 -32.20 -5.70
N SER A 513 6.15 -32.43 -5.49
CA SER A 513 6.75 -33.77 -5.43
C SER A 513 6.25 -34.65 -4.27
N LEU A 514 5.64 -34.08 -3.22
CA LEU A 514 5.06 -34.82 -2.10
C LEU A 514 3.54 -34.96 -2.23
N GLU A 515 2.86 -33.96 -2.81
CA GLU A 515 1.43 -33.97 -3.09
C GLU A 515 1.08 -34.93 -4.24
N SER A 516 1.93 -35.02 -5.27
CA SER A 516 1.82 -36.02 -6.34
C SER A 516 2.01 -37.46 -5.84
N GLN A 517 2.72 -37.64 -4.71
CA GLN A 517 2.85 -38.92 -4.00
C GLN A 517 1.76 -39.15 -2.93
N GLY A 518 0.79 -38.23 -2.81
CA GLY A 518 -0.34 -38.32 -1.89
C GLY A 518 -0.64 -37.00 -1.17
N ARG A 519 -1.86 -36.46 -1.37
CA ARG A 519 -2.31 -35.18 -0.77
C ARG A 519 -2.12 -35.09 0.75
N ASP A 520 -2.27 -36.19 1.48
CA ASP A 520 -2.07 -36.18 2.93
C ASP A 520 -0.60 -36.18 3.36
N ARG A 521 0.33 -36.74 2.55
CA ARG A 521 1.78 -36.53 2.74
C ARG A 521 2.16 -35.07 2.47
N GLY A 522 1.56 -34.47 1.44
CA GLY A 522 1.61 -33.03 1.19
C GLY A 522 1.20 -32.23 2.43
N ARG A 523 0.00 -32.49 2.98
CA ARG A 523 -0.53 -31.84 4.21
C ARG A 523 0.33 -32.07 5.45
N GLN A 524 0.85 -33.28 5.67
CA GLN A 524 1.67 -33.58 6.83
C GLN A 524 2.99 -32.79 6.77
N PHE A 525 3.61 -32.73 5.58
CA PHE A 525 4.74 -31.83 5.35
C PHE A 525 4.39 -30.33 5.55
N CYS A 526 3.16 -29.90 5.21
CA CYS A 526 2.69 -28.53 5.51
C CYS A 526 2.66 -28.25 7.02
N TRP A 527 2.12 -29.20 7.77
CA TRP A 527 1.95 -29.15 9.22
C TRP A 527 3.31 -29.07 9.95
N ASP A 528 4.20 -30.02 9.68
CA ASP A 528 5.50 -30.17 10.35
C ASP A 528 6.45 -28.97 10.11
N TYR A 529 6.21 -28.19 9.05
CA TYR A 529 7.02 -27.01 8.71
C TYR A 529 6.33 -25.67 8.98
N PHE A 530 5.07 -25.64 9.46
CA PHE A 530 4.25 -24.44 9.71
C PHE A 530 3.97 -23.59 8.47
N LEU A 531 3.65 -24.24 7.36
CA LEU A 531 3.38 -23.58 6.07
C LEU A 531 1.98 -24.02 5.59
N SER A 532 1.20 -23.11 5.02
CA SER A 532 -0.11 -23.46 4.43
C SER A 532 0.10 -24.26 3.14
N SER A 533 -0.72 -25.28 2.83
CA SER A 533 -0.57 -26.04 1.57
C SER A 533 -0.74 -25.15 0.34
N HIS A 534 -1.76 -24.29 0.37
CA HIS A 534 -1.98 -23.25 -0.64
C HIS A 534 -0.83 -22.23 -0.71
N THR A 535 -0.07 -22.08 0.38
CA THR A 535 1.13 -21.24 0.49
C THR A 535 2.42 -22.06 0.46
N LEU A 536 2.37 -23.32 -0.02
CA LEU A 536 3.53 -24.19 -0.25
C LEU A 536 3.79 -24.45 -1.73
N GLY A 537 2.76 -24.27 -2.55
CA GLY A 537 2.93 -23.57 -3.82
C GLY A 537 3.49 -22.13 -3.65
N LEU A 538 3.70 -21.64 -2.42
CA LEU A 538 4.40 -20.39 -2.08
C LEU A 538 5.51 -20.54 -0.99
N LEU A 539 6.30 -21.64 -1.07
CA LEU A 539 7.78 -21.49 -1.16
C LEU A 539 8.67 -21.58 0.18
N ARG A 540 9.93 -22.14 0.21
CA ARG A 540 10.66 -22.80 1.40
C ARG A 540 12.23 -22.73 1.46
N ALA A 541 12.99 -22.72 2.60
CA ALA A 541 12.82 -22.26 4.02
C ALA A 541 14.11 -22.29 4.93
N VAL A 542 14.25 -21.40 5.96
CA VAL A 542 15.10 -21.45 7.24
C VAL A 542 16.49 -20.70 7.39
N GLY A 543 16.57 -19.45 7.95
CA GLY A 543 17.79 -18.79 8.57
C GLY A 543 19.05 -18.41 7.70
N HIS A 544 20.16 -17.75 8.12
CA HIS A 544 20.62 -16.73 9.15
C HIS A 544 22.20 -16.50 8.99
N ASN A 545 23.09 -15.62 9.55
CA ASN A 545 23.16 -14.65 10.69
C ASN A 545 24.42 -13.67 10.78
N ALA A 546 24.28 -12.47 11.39
CA ALA A 546 25.21 -11.74 12.33
C ALA A 546 26.56 -11.00 11.97
N ASN A 547 26.65 -10.08 11.00
CA ASN A 547 27.35 -8.77 11.17
C ASN A 547 26.99 -7.81 10.01
N ARG A 548 26.73 -6.52 10.26
CA ARG A 548 26.04 -5.66 9.27
C ARG A 548 26.95 -5.04 8.21
N LEU A 549 26.59 -5.26 6.94
CA LEU A 549 27.10 -4.53 5.78
C LEU A 549 26.63 -3.06 5.77
N LYS A 550 27.35 -2.22 5.01
CA LYS A 550 27.00 -0.82 4.75
C LYS A 550 26.53 -0.71 3.30
N VAL A 551 25.32 -0.23 3.09
CA VAL A 551 24.75 0.02 1.75
C VAL A 551 24.61 1.52 1.54
N GLU A 552 24.95 2.00 0.36
CA GLU A 552 24.87 3.41 -0.02
C GLU A 552 24.09 3.53 -1.34
N THR A 553 23.23 4.55 -1.42
CA THR A 553 22.45 4.92 -2.62
C THR A 553 22.91 6.28 -3.13
N PRO A 554 22.76 6.58 -4.44
CA PRO A 554 23.20 7.86 -5.00
C PRO A 554 22.47 9.08 -4.41
N GLU A 555 21.24 8.90 -3.91
CA GLU A 555 20.37 10.01 -3.46
C GLU A 555 20.43 10.24 -1.95
N ASP A 556 20.28 9.19 -1.12
CA ASP A 556 20.23 9.31 0.35
C ASP A 556 21.61 9.09 1.00
N GLY A 557 22.63 8.67 0.25
CA GLY A 557 23.87 8.16 0.82
C GLY A 557 23.61 6.86 1.58
N ARG A 558 23.99 6.79 2.87
CA ARG A 558 23.85 5.54 3.67
C ARG A 558 22.40 5.19 3.95
N VAL A 559 22.05 3.96 3.57
CA VAL A 559 20.74 3.34 3.82
C VAL A 559 20.91 2.02 4.57
N CYS A 560 19.82 1.52 5.13
CA CYS A 560 19.75 0.19 5.73
C CYS A 560 19.00 -0.78 4.82
N ILE A 561 19.31 -2.07 4.88
CA ILE A 561 18.39 -3.12 4.39
C ILE A 561 17.32 -3.31 5.47
N HIS A 562 16.06 -3.45 5.07
CA HIS A 562 14.94 -3.65 5.99
C HIS A 562 14.97 -5.06 6.59
N PRO A 563 14.67 -5.27 7.89
CA PRO A 563 14.65 -6.59 8.54
C PRO A 563 13.70 -7.66 7.96
N LYS A 564 12.96 -7.38 6.87
CA LYS A 564 12.09 -8.35 6.17
C LYS A 564 12.71 -8.94 4.90
N SER A 565 13.73 -8.32 4.32
CA SER A 565 14.47 -8.87 3.16
C SER A 565 15.52 -9.87 3.66
N VAL A 566 15.71 -10.98 2.95
CA VAL A 566 16.71 -12.00 3.31
C VAL A 566 18.11 -11.42 3.48
N ASN A 567 18.44 -10.37 2.73
CA ASN A 567 19.75 -9.75 2.69
C ASN A 567 20.11 -8.89 3.92
N GLU A 568 19.20 -8.61 4.88
CA GLU A 568 19.56 -7.85 6.09
C GLU A 568 20.60 -8.56 6.96
N LYS A 569 20.61 -9.90 6.92
CA LYS A 569 21.52 -10.75 7.69
C LYS A 569 22.71 -11.27 6.88
N GLU A 570 22.77 -10.92 5.59
CA GLU A 570 23.86 -11.30 4.69
C GLU A 570 25.14 -10.49 4.96
N ARG A 571 26.28 -11.15 4.72
CA ARG A 571 27.61 -10.55 4.95
C ARG A 571 28.50 -10.47 3.72
N TYR A 572 28.16 -11.17 2.64
CA TYR A 572 28.97 -11.21 1.43
C TYR A 572 28.11 -11.39 0.17
N PHE A 573 28.05 -10.32 -0.62
CA PHE A 573 27.48 -10.34 -1.97
C PHE A 573 28.59 -10.62 -2.99
N GLU A 574 28.33 -11.45 -4.00
CA GLU A 574 29.27 -11.72 -5.11
C GLU A 574 29.50 -10.49 -5.99
N SER A 575 28.51 -9.60 -6.04
CA SER A 575 28.55 -8.30 -6.70
C SER A 575 28.36 -7.20 -5.65
N PRO A 576 29.08 -6.07 -5.73
CA PRO A 576 28.89 -4.94 -4.81
C PRO A 576 27.59 -4.16 -5.05
N PHE A 577 26.76 -4.54 -6.03
CA PHE A 577 25.52 -3.84 -6.38
C PHE A 577 24.27 -4.59 -5.92
N LEU A 578 23.33 -3.84 -5.36
CA LEU A 578 21.97 -4.28 -5.05
C LEU A 578 20.98 -3.47 -5.90
N VAL A 579 19.95 -4.13 -6.43
CA VAL A 579 18.71 -3.48 -6.89
C VAL A 579 17.64 -3.59 -5.82
N TYR A 580 16.73 -2.62 -5.79
CA TYR A 580 15.58 -2.55 -4.89
C TYR A 580 14.38 -2.00 -5.66
N HIS A 581 13.17 -2.34 -5.24
CA HIS A 581 11.93 -1.74 -5.73
C HIS A 581 11.40 -0.71 -4.71
N LEU A 582 11.28 -1.09 -3.43
CA LEU A 582 10.70 -0.22 -2.40
C LEU A 582 11.75 0.38 -1.45
N LYS A 583 12.05 1.68 -1.64
CA LYS A 583 12.79 2.51 -0.67
C LYS A 583 11.81 3.33 0.18
N LEU A 584 11.79 3.09 1.49
CA LEU A 584 10.93 3.80 2.45
C LEU A 584 11.72 4.45 3.59
N ARG A 585 11.26 5.63 4.01
CA ARG A 585 11.73 6.28 5.24
C ARG A 585 10.78 5.99 6.40
N SER A 586 11.34 5.58 7.53
CA SER A 586 10.64 5.46 8.82
C SER A 586 11.59 5.86 9.97
N THR A 587 12.12 4.92 10.76
CA THR A 587 13.17 5.21 11.76
C THR A 587 14.55 5.47 11.12
N ALA A 588 14.74 5.00 9.90
CA ALA A 588 15.85 5.28 8.99
C ALA A 588 15.34 5.20 7.54
N VAL A 589 16.23 5.37 6.55
CA VAL A 589 15.95 4.99 5.16
C VAL A 589 16.23 3.50 4.98
N PHE A 590 15.23 2.76 4.53
CA PHE A 590 15.28 1.31 4.35
C PHE A 590 14.98 0.90 2.91
N LEU A 591 15.78 -0.03 2.39
CA LEU A 591 15.44 -0.84 1.21
C LEU A 591 14.64 -2.06 1.68
N HIS A 592 13.36 -2.14 1.29
CA HIS A 592 12.43 -3.15 1.82
C HIS A 592 12.59 -4.55 1.23
N ASP A 593 13.01 -4.58 -0.02
CA ASP A 593 13.26 -5.72 -0.89
C ASP A 593 14.58 -5.46 -1.60
N THR A 594 15.42 -6.50 -1.76
CA THR A 594 16.71 -6.35 -2.45
C THR A 594 17.10 -7.62 -3.19
N THR A 595 17.74 -7.46 -4.35
CA THR A 595 18.40 -8.56 -5.07
C THR A 595 19.81 -8.15 -5.45
N VAL A 596 20.77 -9.05 -5.30
CA VAL A 596 22.15 -8.85 -5.77
C VAL A 596 22.15 -8.83 -7.29
N ALA A 597 22.64 -7.74 -7.88
CA ALA A 597 22.68 -7.55 -9.33
C ALA A 597 24.12 -7.54 -9.84
N ARG A 598 24.41 -8.30 -10.89
CA ARG A 598 25.76 -8.41 -11.47
C ARG A 598 26.07 -7.24 -12.43
N PRO A 599 27.35 -6.88 -12.63
CA PRO A 599 27.76 -5.76 -13.49
C PRO A 599 27.16 -5.77 -14.90
N LEU A 600 27.15 -6.90 -15.60
CA LEU A 600 26.67 -6.95 -16.99
C LEU A 600 25.14 -6.79 -17.13
N PRO A 601 24.28 -7.47 -16.34
CA PRO A 601 22.84 -7.15 -16.29
C PRO A 601 22.56 -5.67 -16.01
N LEU A 602 23.29 -5.05 -15.08
CA LEU A 602 23.15 -3.62 -14.78
C LEU A 602 23.56 -2.75 -15.97
N LEU A 603 24.72 -3.02 -16.58
CA LEU A 603 25.23 -2.33 -17.76
C LEU A 603 24.28 -2.42 -18.97
N PHE A 604 23.63 -3.57 -19.11
CA PHE A 604 22.76 -3.87 -20.25
C PHE A 604 21.36 -3.26 -20.09
N PHE A 605 20.68 -3.47 -18.95
CA PHE A 605 19.31 -3.00 -18.74
C PHE A 605 19.20 -1.64 -18.05
N GLY A 606 20.29 -1.13 -17.46
CA GLY A 606 20.28 0.15 -16.76
C GLY A 606 20.03 1.35 -17.68
N GLU A 607 19.35 2.38 -17.15
CA GLU A 607 18.76 3.44 -17.94
C GLU A 607 19.76 4.60 -18.22
N GLY A 608 19.81 5.04 -19.48
CA GLY A 608 20.73 6.07 -19.96
C GLY A 608 21.66 5.59 -21.10
N PRO A 609 22.27 6.53 -21.86
CA PRO A 609 23.13 6.18 -22.99
C PRO A 609 24.46 5.58 -22.51
N VAL A 610 24.77 4.38 -22.97
CA VAL A 610 26.05 3.70 -22.67
C VAL A 610 27.22 4.48 -23.28
N ARG A 611 27.99 5.16 -22.43
CA ARG A 611 29.19 5.92 -22.81
C ARG A 611 30.43 5.08 -22.55
N TRP A 612 31.42 5.17 -23.44
CA TRP A 612 32.75 4.60 -23.26
C TRP A 612 33.80 5.70 -23.44
N TYR A 613 34.79 5.73 -22.57
CA TYR A 613 35.88 6.72 -22.56
C TYR A 613 37.14 6.10 -21.92
N LYS A 614 38.28 6.80 -21.99
CA LYS A 614 39.47 6.45 -21.20
C LYS A 614 39.52 7.29 -19.93
N ASP A 615 39.82 6.68 -18.79
CA ASP A 615 40.06 7.41 -17.55
C ASP A 615 41.41 8.15 -17.55
N GLU A 616 41.67 8.94 -16.50
CA GLU A 616 42.90 9.72 -16.32
C GLU A 616 44.18 8.87 -16.29
N ARG A 617 44.05 7.55 -16.13
CA ARG A 617 45.14 6.56 -16.12
C ARG A 617 45.20 5.75 -17.43
N GLY A 618 44.38 6.09 -18.42
CA GLY A 618 44.34 5.50 -19.75
C GLY A 618 43.48 4.23 -19.89
N PHE A 619 42.84 3.74 -18.81
CA PHE A 619 42.01 2.54 -18.86
C PHE A 619 40.67 2.82 -19.54
N GLY A 620 40.20 1.90 -20.38
CA GLY A 620 38.86 1.96 -20.95
C GLY A 620 37.79 1.76 -19.87
N VAL A 621 36.86 2.69 -19.77
CA VAL A 621 35.74 2.69 -18.83
C VAL A 621 34.43 2.81 -19.60
N ILE A 622 33.46 1.95 -19.28
CA ILE A 622 32.08 2.05 -19.74
C ILE A 622 31.18 2.50 -18.59
N SER A 623 30.16 3.30 -18.91
CA SER A 623 29.25 3.88 -17.93
C SER A 623 27.87 4.13 -18.54
N ILE A 624 26.81 3.91 -17.76
CA ILE A 624 25.42 4.25 -18.15
C ILE A 624 25.07 5.67 -17.68
N ASN A 625 25.55 6.02 -16.49
CA ASN A 625 25.30 7.29 -15.80
C ASN A 625 26.58 7.74 -15.07
N SER A 626 26.50 8.80 -14.27
CA SER A 626 27.63 9.35 -13.50
C SER A 626 28.20 8.40 -12.45
N THR A 627 27.43 7.41 -12.00
CA THR A 627 27.68 6.61 -10.79
C THR A 627 28.10 5.17 -11.10
N VAL A 628 27.46 4.52 -12.08
CA VAL A 628 27.73 3.13 -12.48
C VAL A 628 28.77 3.12 -13.59
N LYS A 629 29.98 2.67 -13.24
CA LYS A 629 31.19 2.67 -14.09
C LYS A 629 31.93 1.34 -13.95
N PHE A 630 32.36 0.77 -15.07
CA PHE A 630 33.10 -0.50 -15.14
C PHE A 630 34.30 -0.38 -16.06
N ASN A 631 35.42 -1.03 -15.73
CA ASN A 631 36.55 -1.16 -16.65
C ASN A 631 36.13 -2.08 -17.81
N CYS A 632 36.24 -1.61 -19.05
CA CYS A 632 35.70 -2.27 -20.23
C CYS A 632 36.49 -1.93 -21.48
N ARG A 633 36.78 -2.94 -22.31
CA ARG A 633 37.43 -2.77 -23.61
C ARG A 633 36.47 -2.12 -24.62
N ALA A 634 37.03 -1.44 -25.62
CA ALA A 634 36.24 -0.72 -26.63
C ALA A 634 35.35 -1.65 -27.48
N ASP A 635 35.81 -2.87 -27.76
CA ASP A 635 35.09 -3.90 -28.50
C ASP A 635 33.87 -4.42 -27.72
N THR A 636 34.04 -4.80 -26.44
CA THR A 636 32.92 -5.15 -25.55
C THR A 636 31.93 -4.00 -25.40
N ALA A 637 32.42 -2.76 -25.29
CA ALA A 637 31.57 -1.58 -25.15
C ALA A 637 30.76 -1.25 -26.40
N ASP A 638 31.28 -1.53 -27.60
CA ASP A 638 30.57 -1.40 -28.86
C ASP A 638 29.53 -2.51 -29.06
N LEU A 639 29.86 -3.75 -28.69
CA LEU A 639 28.93 -4.88 -28.68
C LEU A 639 27.72 -4.61 -27.77
N VAL A 640 27.93 -4.13 -26.54
CA VAL A 640 26.85 -3.74 -25.61
C VAL A 640 25.91 -2.70 -26.23
N LYS A 641 26.45 -1.66 -26.88
CA LYS A 641 25.62 -0.62 -27.53
C LYS A 641 24.78 -1.19 -28.66
N LYS A 642 25.37 -2.01 -29.53
CA LYS A 642 24.70 -2.63 -30.68
C LYS A 642 23.58 -3.58 -30.25
N LEU A 643 23.85 -4.43 -29.26
CA LEU A 643 22.85 -5.35 -28.70
C LEU A 643 21.72 -4.62 -27.95
N ARG A 644 22.02 -3.52 -27.24
CA ARG A 644 20.98 -2.67 -26.64
C ARG A 644 20.08 -2.03 -27.69
N SER A 645 20.66 -1.36 -28.68
CA SER A 645 19.88 -0.75 -29.79
C SER A 645 18.99 -1.79 -30.46
N ARG A 646 19.53 -2.96 -30.81
CA ARG A 646 18.76 -4.04 -31.43
C ARG A 646 17.67 -4.62 -30.52
N LEU A 647 17.85 -4.58 -29.20
CA LEU A 647 16.79 -4.95 -28.25
C LEU A 647 15.71 -3.87 -28.14
N ASP A 648 16.10 -2.60 -28.13
CA ASP A 648 15.17 -1.47 -28.14
C ASP A 648 14.31 -1.49 -29.43
N ASP A 649 14.93 -1.77 -30.59
CA ASP A 649 14.24 -2.00 -31.87
C ASP A 649 13.22 -3.17 -31.78
N LEU A 650 13.64 -4.33 -31.25
CA LEU A 650 12.79 -5.53 -31.10
C LEU A 650 11.67 -5.30 -30.07
N LEU A 651 11.94 -4.54 -29.02
CA LEU A 651 10.94 -4.17 -28.02
C LEU A 651 9.87 -3.29 -28.64
N GLU A 652 10.24 -2.25 -29.39
CA GLU A 652 9.27 -1.38 -30.05
C GLU A 652 8.38 -2.15 -31.04
N ASP A 653 8.97 -3.05 -31.85
CA ASP A 653 8.22 -3.95 -32.74
C ASP A 653 7.26 -4.88 -31.99
N LYS A 654 7.74 -5.68 -31.02
CA LYS A 654 6.87 -6.62 -30.24
C LYS A 654 5.79 -5.91 -29.43
N ILE A 655 6.01 -4.65 -29.06
CA ILE A 655 5.07 -3.85 -28.29
C ILE A 655 4.01 -3.22 -29.23
N ALA A 656 4.40 -2.76 -30.42
CA ALA A 656 3.47 -2.31 -31.46
C ALA A 656 2.68 -3.47 -32.11
N HIS A 657 3.30 -4.65 -32.20
CA HIS A 657 2.77 -5.85 -32.82
C HIS A 657 2.85 -7.07 -31.86
N PRO A 658 1.96 -7.15 -30.85
CA PRO A 658 2.01 -8.21 -29.84
C PRO A 658 1.86 -9.61 -30.43
N GLY A 659 2.92 -10.42 -30.26
CA GLY A 659 2.97 -11.81 -30.66
C GLY A 659 3.94 -12.60 -29.79
N ILE A 660 3.91 -13.92 -29.88
CA ILE A 660 4.85 -14.80 -29.17
C ILE A 660 6.27 -14.52 -29.68
N THR A 661 7.27 -14.59 -28.79
CA THR A 661 8.69 -14.50 -29.14
C THR A 661 9.17 -15.85 -29.69
N ASP A 662 9.57 -15.91 -30.97
CA ASP A 662 10.12 -17.15 -31.52
C ASP A 662 11.57 -17.37 -31.06
N TRP A 663 11.75 -18.25 -30.08
CA TRP A 663 13.05 -18.69 -29.59
C TRP A 663 13.74 -19.75 -30.47
N SER A 664 13.25 -20.05 -31.69
CA SER A 664 13.94 -20.95 -32.64
C SER A 664 15.38 -20.49 -32.94
N SER A 665 16.26 -21.41 -33.35
CA SER A 665 17.63 -21.09 -33.78
C SER A 665 17.71 -20.17 -35.00
N ASN A 666 16.62 -20.11 -35.77
CA ASN A 666 16.60 -19.57 -37.12
C ASN A 666 16.03 -18.15 -37.17
N SER A 667 15.19 -17.76 -36.20
CA SER A 667 14.67 -16.40 -36.08
C SER A 667 15.75 -15.38 -35.72
N GLU A 668 15.61 -14.15 -36.21
CA GLU A 668 16.50 -13.04 -35.84
C GLU A 668 16.28 -12.60 -34.39
N GLU A 669 15.03 -12.68 -33.88
CA GLU A 669 14.74 -12.38 -32.48
C GLU A 669 15.37 -13.41 -31.52
N GLY A 670 15.27 -14.72 -31.81
CA GLY A 670 15.85 -15.76 -30.96
C GLY A 670 17.39 -15.73 -30.97
N LYS A 671 18.02 -15.41 -32.11
CA LYS A 671 19.47 -15.17 -32.20
C LYS A 671 19.89 -13.99 -31.32
N LEU A 672 19.21 -12.85 -31.45
CA LEU A 672 19.49 -11.65 -30.66
C LEU A 672 19.32 -11.90 -29.16
N LEU A 673 18.20 -12.49 -28.75
CA LEU A 673 17.90 -12.73 -27.34
C LEU A 673 18.86 -13.73 -26.70
N ARG A 674 19.30 -14.77 -27.43
CA ARG A 674 20.40 -15.66 -26.96
C ARG A 674 21.72 -14.92 -26.79
N ALA A 675 22.14 -14.10 -27.75
CA ALA A 675 23.38 -13.34 -27.64
C ALA A 675 23.35 -12.34 -26.46
N ILE A 676 22.17 -11.80 -26.13
CA ILE A 676 21.97 -10.97 -24.93
C ILE A 676 22.06 -11.81 -23.66
N VAL A 677 21.41 -12.97 -23.60
CA VAL A 677 21.48 -13.90 -22.45
C VAL A 677 22.93 -14.34 -22.20
N GLU A 678 23.62 -14.84 -23.23
CA GLU A 678 25.03 -15.26 -23.17
C GLU A 678 25.94 -14.15 -22.64
N LEU A 679 25.76 -12.92 -23.12
CA LEU A 679 26.50 -11.76 -22.62
C LEU A 679 26.25 -11.52 -21.12
N ILE A 680 25.00 -11.48 -20.67
CA ILE A 680 24.69 -11.16 -19.26
C ILE A 680 24.98 -12.32 -18.29
N THR A 681 25.02 -13.57 -18.75
CA THR A 681 25.42 -14.74 -17.93
C THR A 681 26.91 -15.05 -17.99
N SER A 682 27.71 -14.36 -18.82
CA SER A 682 29.17 -14.60 -18.95
C SER A 682 30.01 -14.32 -17.68
N GLU A 683 29.40 -13.73 -16.65
CA GLU A 683 29.98 -13.60 -15.31
C GLU A 683 29.74 -14.84 -14.41
N ASP A 684 28.79 -15.71 -14.77
CA ASP A 684 28.36 -16.86 -13.95
C ASP A 684 29.31 -18.05 -14.09
N GLU A 685 29.83 -18.32 -15.30
CA GLU A 685 30.75 -19.43 -15.59
C GLU A 685 32.08 -19.38 -14.81
N LYS A 686 32.44 -18.21 -14.28
CA LYS A 686 33.65 -18.01 -13.48
C LYS A 686 33.50 -18.51 -12.03
N VAL A 687 32.29 -18.83 -11.59
CA VAL A 687 32.01 -19.37 -10.25
C VAL A 687 31.92 -20.90 -10.31
N LYS A 688 33.08 -21.57 -10.41
CA LYS A 688 33.13 -23.03 -10.24
C LYS A 688 32.72 -23.42 -8.81
N PRO A 689 31.90 -24.47 -8.61
CA PRO A 689 31.55 -24.95 -7.28
C PRO A 689 32.78 -25.51 -6.57
N VAL A 690 33.01 -25.10 -5.32
CA VAL A 690 34.16 -25.54 -4.52
C VAL A 690 33.89 -26.93 -3.93
N GLY A 691 34.12 -27.94 -4.77
CA GLY A 691 34.60 -29.26 -4.37
C GLY A 691 33.61 -30.23 -3.71
N ARG A 692 33.40 -31.36 -4.39
CA ARG A 692 33.58 -32.70 -3.79
C ARG A 692 33.76 -33.75 -4.88
N HIS A 693 35.00 -34.18 -5.08
CA HIS A 693 35.23 -35.54 -5.55
C HIS A 693 34.88 -36.49 -4.41
N TYR A 694 33.86 -37.29 -4.61
CA TYR A 694 33.98 -38.73 -4.43
C TYR A 694 33.96 -39.29 -5.87
N GLY A 695 34.71 -40.32 -6.23
CA GLY A 695 35.43 -41.26 -5.35
C GLY A 695 34.83 -42.64 -5.54
N ASP A 696 34.86 -43.11 -6.80
CA ASP A 696 34.44 -44.44 -7.18
C ASP A 696 35.57 -45.42 -6.86
N ASP A 697 35.34 -46.32 -5.91
CA ASP A 697 36.06 -47.58 -5.73
C ASP A 697 35.09 -48.58 -5.05
N ASP A 698 35.12 -49.83 -5.51
CA ASP A 698 34.52 -51.05 -4.94
C ASP A 698 33.04 -51.03 -4.49
N SER A 699 32.15 -51.55 -5.34
CA SER A 699 31.60 -52.92 -5.15
C SER A 699 30.64 -53.36 -6.27
N ASP A 700 31.21 -53.89 -7.37
CA ASP A 700 30.44 -54.75 -8.29
C ASP A 700 30.20 -56.13 -7.67
N SER A 701 29.07 -56.76 -8.01
CA SER A 701 28.77 -58.13 -7.60
C SER A 701 27.80 -58.87 -8.55
N GLU A 702 28.26 -59.10 -9.80
CA GLU A 702 28.13 -60.38 -10.52
C GLU A 702 29.05 -60.43 -11.76
#